data_AF-A0A543NV35-F1
#
_entry.id   AF-A0A543NV35-F1
#
_cell.length_a   1.000
_cell.length_b   1.000
_cell.length_c   1.000
_cell.angle_alpha   90.00
_cell.angle_beta   90.00
_cell.angle_gamma   90.00
#
_symmetry.space_group_name_H-M   'P 1'
#
loop_
_entity.id
_entity.type
_entity.pdbx_description
1 polymer ?
#
loop_
_entity_poly.entity_id
_entity_poly.type
_entity_poly.pdbx_seq_one_letter_code
_entity_poly.pdbx_strand_id
1 'polypeptide(L)'
;MPDRVFRLTRWGTVAPPTGWEIGSGAFSDPSRSDLLAYRPADGGLWVGVNSGGAFTFTAPWATLSPAAGWQFVTGDFTGNGLSDVVAYHPSNGSVWVGENRGATFEFRRWATLAPAAGWQIEAGYFTGKAKADLLAHHVASGGLWVGENLGNSFGLVGAWATLPQGQGWQLATGDFIGDGRTDVVAYNPGDGSVWVGENHNSGFVLGQWAGVQPPAGWRIAAGRFRGRDRADLAAYHSGNGTVWVGENNGAGFDFPEAWATVAPPGGWQFTRGSVNGDLFDDLVGYHPTEGSIWVATSSLRPIEGYCWPLSAAPGEAISFHMSGEGESVASFRRHTSTSASVDSFPVREVPFTANRQAVQAAPWRFGCGWTETFGLTVPPDWTPGLYSAACTDPGGNTCDVTFVVKPAHADRSDVAVLANANTWLAYNGWGGQSKYSGLARTSFLRPMPGAAPHTDMHLTRGELWVLGWLEAQGHRPDVYTDIDFHNDGCDAGQYSCLIVDTHPEYWTTQMYDNAAAYLDAGGSLVYIAGNGIFEVGEYDNAQTEMIFRLGIEGGPREDALFRQLGRPERSLIGVATERCGVPGSPFVVQAADHPLFAGTGVSNGDIFGDSGLNTGFGNGKASAWEVDTSNGPGSTSTAPADCAMSPRDVPRSTLPGGLVVLAVGQPDARGVGGEITYYDHPGGGFVLAVGSLTAGGSLVVDPVLTGLMANALQQAGVS
;
A
#
# COMPACT_ATOMS: atom_id res chain seq x y z
N MET A 1 -1.05 -19.40 -23.48
CA MET A 1 0.12 -19.07 -22.64
C MET A 1 0.06 -19.98 -21.42
N PRO A 2 1.17 -20.44 -20.83
CA PRO A 2 1.13 -21.39 -19.71
C PRO A 2 0.44 -20.84 -18.43
N ASP A 3 0.20 -19.52 -18.36
CA ASP A 3 0.03 -18.71 -17.15
C ASP A 3 -1.42 -18.48 -16.71
N ARG A 4 -2.37 -19.14 -17.37
CA ARG A 4 -3.81 -18.96 -17.15
C ARG A 4 -4.50 -20.31 -17.00
N VAL A 5 -3.99 -21.12 -16.07
CA VAL A 5 -4.51 -22.46 -15.82
C VAL A 5 -4.56 -22.73 -14.32
N PHE A 6 -5.69 -23.25 -13.84
CA PHE A 6 -5.78 -23.90 -12.55
C PHE A 6 -5.49 -25.40 -12.68
N ARG A 7 -4.59 -25.91 -11.84
CA ARG A 7 -4.39 -27.36 -11.70
C ARG A 7 -5.30 -27.90 -10.60
N LEU A 8 -6.31 -28.68 -11.00
CA LEU A 8 -7.28 -29.29 -10.11
C LEU A 8 -6.73 -30.60 -9.53
N THR A 9 -6.71 -30.69 -8.20
CA THR A 9 -6.28 -31.89 -7.46
C THR A 9 -7.28 -32.21 -6.36
N ARG A 10 -7.64 -33.49 -6.17
CA ARG A 10 -8.56 -33.91 -5.11
C ARG A 10 -7.80 -34.01 -3.78
N TRP A 11 -8.24 -33.27 -2.77
CA TRP A 11 -7.59 -33.19 -1.45
C TRP A 11 -8.34 -33.93 -0.35
N GLY A 12 -9.57 -34.39 -0.62
CA GLY A 12 -10.29 -35.22 0.35
C GLY A 12 -11.77 -35.42 0.02
N THR A 13 -12.48 -35.92 1.03
CA THR A 13 -13.94 -36.04 1.04
C THR A 13 -14.50 -35.77 2.43
N VAL A 14 -15.74 -35.29 2.50
CA VAL A 14 -16.51 -35.15 3.74
C VAL A 14 -17.63 -36.19 3.81
N ALA A 15 -17.99 -36.59 5.04
CA ALA A 15 -19.07 -37.54 5.31
C ALA A 15 -20.04 -36.94 6.35
N PRO A 16 -21.38 -36.95 6.10
CA PRO A 16 -22.04 -37.40 4.87
C PRO A 16 -21.69 -36.53 3.65
N PRO A 17 -21.89 -37.00 2.41
CA PRO A 17 -21.41 -36.29 1.23
C PRO A 17 -22.13 -34.96 0.95
N THR A 18 -23.36 -34.77 1.44
CA THR A 18 -24.21 -33.60 1.18
C THR A 18 -24.48 -32.77 2.43
N GLY A 19 -24.89 -31.51 2.22
CA GLY A 19 -25.36 -30.64 3.30
C GLY A 19 -24.26 -29.88 4.05
N TRP A 20 -23.15 -29.60 3.36
CA TRP A 20 -22.06 -28.77 3.87
C TRP A 20 -22.06 -27.42 3.20
N GLU A 21 -21.70 -26.40 3.97
CA GLU A 21 -21.35 -25.06 3.50
C GLU A 21 -19.86 -24.86 3.81
N ILE A 22 -19.09 -24.39 2.83
CA ILE A 22 -17.64 -24.26 2.98
C ILE A 22 -17.17 -22.80 3.01
N GLY A 23 -16.08 -22.57 3.72
CA GLY A 23 -15.29 -21.33 3.71
C GLY A 23 -13.82 -21.66 3.94
N SER A 24 -12.95 -20.66 4.03
CA SER A 24 -11.52 -20.88 4.24
C SER A 24 -10.91 -19.79 5.09
N GLY A 25 -9.83 -20.11 5.79
CA GLY A 25 -9.11 -19.17 6.64
C GLY A 25 -7.83 -19.80 7.20
N ALA A 26 -6.87 -18.98 7.58
CA ALA A 26 -5.63 -19.41 8.21
C ALA A 26 -5.87 -19.74 9.70
N PHE A 27 -6.51 -20.87 10.00
CA PHE A 27 -6.93 -21.22 11.37
C PHE A 27 -5.81 -21.85 12.21
N SER A 28 -4.93 -22.62 11.57
CA SER A 28 -3.86 -23.38 12.22
C SER A 28 -2.46 -22.90 11.87
N ASP A 29 -2.30 -22.28 10.70
CA ASP A 29 -1.03 -21.78 10.18
C ASP A 29 -1.27 -20.43 9.48
N PRO A 30 -0.62 -19.33 9.90
CA PRO A 30 -0.82 -18.01 9.30
C PRO A 30 -0.35 -17.92 7.84
N SER A 31 0.45 -18.87 7.36
CA SER A 31 0.86 -18.95 5.95
C SER A 31 -0.08 -19.74 5.06
N ARG A 32 -0.98 -20.57 5.62
CA ARG A 32 -1.79 -21.53 4.84
C ARG A 32 -3.25 -21.52 5.26
N SER A 33 -4.13 -21.43 4.27
CA SER A 33 -5.56 -21.54 4.47
C SER A 33 -5.96 -22.99 4.74
N ASP A 34 -6.74 -23.17 5.81
CA ASP A 34 -7.50 -24.34 6.16
C ASP A 34 -8.93 -24.25 5.60
N LEU A 35 -9.67 -25.36 5.63
CA LEU A 35 -11.05 -25.44 5.14
C LEU A 35 -12.05 -25.38 6.31
N LEU A 36 -12.88 -24.33 6.35
CA LEU A 36 -14.04 -24.27 7.23
C LEU A 36 -15.19 -25.06 6.59
N ALA A 37 -15.85 -25.92 7.36
CA ALA A 37 -17.01 -26.68 6.90
C ALA A 37 -18.13 -26.65 7.96
N TYR A 38 -19.26 -26.07 7.60
CA TYR A 38 -20.46 -25.98 8.43
C TYR A 38 -21.54 -26.96 7.95
N ARG A 39 -22.21 -27.62 8.88
CA ARG A 39 -23.31 -28.54 8.61
C ARG A 39 -24.60 -28.07 9.27
N PRO A 40 -25.53 -27.43 8.53
CA PRO A 40 -26.80 -26.94 9.08
C PRO A 40 -27.67 -28.03 9.74
N ALA A 41 -27.51 -29.29 9.34
CA ALA A 41 -28.33 -30.40 9.82
C ALA A 41 -28.13 -30.70 11.32
N ASP A 42 -26.94 -30.44 11.86
CA ASP A 42 -26.59 -30.70 13.26
C ASP A 42 -25.90 -29.51 13.96
N GLY A 43 -25.63 -28.41 13.23
CA GLY A 43 -24.98 -27.23 13.76
C GLY A 43 -23.46 -27.38 13.90
N GLY A 44 -22.87 -28.48 13.40
CA GLY A 44 -21.44 -28.73 13.49
C GLY A 44 -20.63 -27.74 12.65
N LEU A 45 -19.68 -27.06 13.27
CA LEU A 45 -18.70 -26.20 12.61
C LEU A 45 -17.31 -26.83 12.74
N TRP A 46 -16.70 -27.18 11.62
CA TRP A 46 -15.47 -27.96 11.54
C TRP A 46 -14.37 -27.18 10.84
N VAL A 47 -13.13 -27.40 11.25
CA VAL A 47 -11.95 -26.95 10.52
C VAL A 47 -11.19 -28.18 10.04
N GLY A 48 -11.01 -28.26 8.72
CA GLY A 48 -10.13 -29.22 8.06
C GLY A 48 -8.73 -28.64 8.01
N VAL A 49 -7.86 -29.12 8.90
CA VAL A 49 -6.48 -28.63 9.01
C VAL A 49 -5.68 -29.06 7.77
N ASN A 50 -5.02 -28.10 7.14
CA ASN A 50 -4.23 -28.25 5.93
C ASN A 50 -2.80 -28.69 6.26
N SER A 51 -2.45 -29.91 5.84
CA SER A 51 -1.12 -30.47 6.03
C SER A 51 -0.22 -30.40 4.78
N GLY A 52 -0.56 -29.57 3.79
CA GLY A 52 0.18 -29.45 2.53
C GLY A 52 -0.18 -30.55 1.52
N GLY A 53 -1.46 -30.68 1.17
CA GLY A 53 -1.95 -31.62 0.16
C GLY A 53 -3.24 -32.37 0.52
N ALA A 54 -3.74 -32.19 1.74
CA ALA A 54 -5.02 -32.73 2.20
C ALA A 54 -5.57 -31.86 3.35
N PHE A 55 -6.89 -31.94 3.55
CA PHE A 55 -7.57 -31.38 4.72
C PHE A 55 -7.97 -32.49 5.69
N THR A 56 -7.56 -32.37 6.95
CA THR A 56 -7.87 -33.36 8.00
C THR A 56 -8.89 -32.83 8.98
N PHE A 57 -10.03 -33.52 9.10
CA PHE A 57 -11.09 -33.19 10.05
C PHE A 57 -11.06 -34.15 11.24
N THR A 58 -10.80 -33.63 12.44
CA THR A 58 -10.68 -34.46 13.66
C THR A 58 -11.93 -34.41 14.56
N ALA A 59 -12.44 -33.21 14.83
CA ALA A 59 -13.60 -32.96 15.68
C ALA A 59 -14.24 -31.62 15.29
N PRO A 60 -15.54 -31.38 15.59
CA PRO A 60 -16.13 -30.06 15.40
C PRO A 60 -15.47 -29.08 16.37
N TRP A 61 -15.11 -27.90 15.86
CA TRP A 61 -14.57 -26.81 16.67
C TRP A 61 -15.67 -26.07 17.44
N ALA A 62 -16.92 -26.16 16.96
CA ALA A 62 -18.11 -25.72 17.67
C ALA A 62 -19.36 -26.49 17.23
N THR A 63 -20.41 -26.41 18.04
CA THR A 63 -21.76 -26.87 17.68
C THR A 63 -22.75 -25.76 17.99
N LEU A 64 -23.46 -25.28 16.98
CA LEU A 64 -24.29 -24.08 17.05
C LEU A 64 -25.74 -24.40 17.40
N SER A 65 -26.39 -23.47 18.11
CA SER A 65 -27.81 -23.51 18.44
C SER A 65 -28.45 -22.14 18.16
N PRO A 66 -29.49 -22.04 17.31
CA PRO A 66 -30.08 -23.13 16.52
C PRO A 66 -29.10 -23.76 15.54
N ALA A 67 -29.37 -25.00 15.10
CA ALA A 67 -28.45 -25.77 14.27
C ALA A 67 -28.27 -25.19 12.85
N ALA A 68 -29.33 -24.63 12.26
CA ALA A 68 -29.39 -24.15 10.89
C ALA A 68 -29.62 -22.62 10.82
N GLY A 69 -29.27 -22.01 9.68
CA GLY A 69 -29.64 -20.62 9.36
C GLY A 69 -28.52 -19.59 9.55
N TRP A 70 -27.29 -20.03 9.84
CA TRP A 70 -26.14 -19.15 10.03
C TRP A 70 -25.46 -18.81 8.70
N GLN A 71 -24.98 -17.58 8.56
CA GLN A 71 -23.99 -17.18 7.56
C GLN A 71 -22.63 -17.04 8.24
N PHE A 72 -21.54 -17.39 7.55
CA PHE A 72 -20.18 -17.33 8.09
C PHE A 72 -19.24 -16.54 7.19
N VAL A 73 -18.34 -15.79 7.82
CA VAL A 73 -17.19 -15.17 7.18
C VAL A 73 -15.97 -15.33 8.09
N THR A 74 -14.79 -15.35 7.49
CA THR A 74 -13.51 -15.60 8.18
C THR A 74 -12.63 -14.36 8.10
N GLY A 75 -11.81 -14.15 9.12
CA GLY A 75 -10.89 -13.02 9.21
C GLY A 75 -10.18 -12.98 10.56
N ASP A 76 -9.08 -12.27 10.68
CA ASP A 76 -8.38 -12.09 11.96
C ASP A 76 -9.07 -10.97 12.77
N PHE A 77 -10.12 -11.34 13.50
CA PHE A 77 -10.93 -10.39 14.28
C PHE A 77 -10.27 -10.07 15.64
N THR A 78 -9.31 -10.87 16.08
CA THR A 78 -8.58 -10.69 17.33
C THR A 78 -7.23 -9.99 17.18
N GLY A 79 -6.65 -10.00 15.98
CA GLY A 79 -5.35 -9.40 15.64
C GLY A 79 -4.17 -10.29 16.01
N ASN A 80 -4.35 -11.62 16.04
CA ASN A 80 -3.32 -12.57 16.48
C ASN A 80 -2.61 -13.28 15.30
N GLY A 81 -2.95 -12.93 14.06
CA GLY A 81 -2.42 -13.51 12.83
C GLY A 81 -3.14 -14.76 12.35
N LEU A 82 -4.08 -15.32 13.13
CA LEU A 82 -4.90 -16.46 12.76
C LEU A 82 -6.33 -16.03 12.46
N SER A 83 -7.00 -16.77 11.59
CA SER A 83 -8.40 -16.54 11.29
C SER A 83 -9.29 -16.93 12.48
N ASP A 84 -10.23 -16.05 12.77
CA ASP A 84 -11.43 -16.25 13.57
C ASP A 84 -12.65 -16.41 12.64
N VAL A 85 -13.85 -16.55 13.21
CA VAL A 85 -15.09 -16.66 12.43
C VAL A 85 -16.16 -15.70 12.94
N VAL A 86 -16.87 -15.02 12.04
CA VAL A 86 -18.13 -14.34 12.36
C VAL A 86 -19.30 -15.20 11.92
N ALA A 87 -20.31 -15.31 12.78
CA ALA A 87 -21.58 -16.00 12.51
C ALA A 87 -22.76 -15.03 12.65
N TYR A 88 -23.55 -14.88 11.58
CA TYR A 88 -24.76 -14.05 11.57
C TYR A 88 -26.01 -14.92 11.42
N HIS A 89 -27.06 -14.60 12.20
CA HIS A 89 -28.35 -15.29 12.13
C HIS A 89 -29.51 -14.35 11.74
N PRO A 90 -30.16 -14.55 10.57
CA PRO A 90 -31.15 -13.63 10.03
C PRO A 90 -32.49 -13.65 10.76
N SER A 91 -32.79 -14.66 11.59
CA SER A 91 -34.06 -14.69 12.32
C SER A 91 -34.12 -13.69 13.47
N ASN A 92 -32.95 -13.25 13.97
CA ASN A 92 -32.85 -12.39 15.16
C ASN A 92 -31.80 -11.28 15.01
N GLY A 93 -31.14 -11.18 13.86
CA GLY A 93 -30.13 -10.17 13.58
C GLY A 93 -28.81 -10.36 14.31
N SER A 94 -28.65 -11.42 15.10
CA SER A 94 -27.47 -11.55 15.98
C SER A 94 -26.20 -11.84 15.18
N VAL A 95 -25.12 -11.15 15.54
CA VAL A 95 -23.78 -11.34 14.97
C VAL A 95 -22.83 -11.72 16.10
N TRP A 96 -22.16 -12.86 15.94
CA TRP A 96 -21.27 -13.46 16.93
C TRP A 96 -19.88 -13.64 16.34
N VAL A 97 -18.84 -13.32 17.12
CA VAL A 97 -17.46 -13.65 16.79
C VAL A 97 -17.07 -14.90 17.58
N GLY A 98 -16.66 -15.94 16.86
CA GLY A 98 -16.04 -17.15 17.38
C GLY A 98 -14.52 -16.98 17.36
N GLU A 99 -13.96 -16.67 18.52
CA GLU A 99 -12.51 -16.53 18.69
C GLU A 99 -11.84 -17.91 18.59
N ASN A 100 -10.81 -18.01 17.76
CA ASN A 100 -10.03 -19.21 17.55
C ASN A 100 -9.12 -19.49 18.76
N ARG A 101 -9.31 -20.65 19.40
CA ARG A 101 -8.52 -21.13 20.55
C ARG A 101 -7.56 -22.26 20.20
N GLY A 102 -7.19 -22.40 18.93
CA GLY A 102 -6.24 -23.40 18.41
C GLY A 102 -6.84 -24.77 18.09
N ALA A 103 -8.08 -25.05 18.52
CA ALA A 103 -8.85 -26.24 18.15
C ALA A 103 -10.37 -26.11 18.40
N THR A 104 -10.83 -24.95 18.87
CA THR A 104 -12.23 -24.66 19.19
C THR A 104 -12.52 -23.20 18.91
N PHE A 105 -13.80 -22.87 18.72
CA PHE A 105 -14.26 -21.48 18.65
C PHE A 105 -15.02 -21.10 19.93
N GLU A 106 -14.65 -19.98 20.53
CA GLU A 106 -15.37 -19.39 21.66
C GLU A 106 -16.24 -18.22 21.16
N PHE A 107 -17.56 -18.43 21.09
CA PHE A 107 -18.48 -17.41 20.54
C PHE A 107 -18.92 -16.37 21.56
N ARG A 108 -18.85 -15.09 21.15
CA ARG A 108 -19.42 -13.94 21.86
C ARG A 108 -20.20 -13.07 20.91
N ARG A 109 -21.36 -12.56 21.35
CA ARG A 109 -22.19 -11.67 20.53
C ARG A 109 -21.56 -10.29 20.49
N TRP A 110 -21.30 -9.78 19.29
CA TRP A 110 -20.66 -8.49 19.07
C TRP A 110 -21.61 -7.43 18.53
N ALA A 111 -22.68 -7.83 17.83
CA ALA A 111 -23.64 -6.89 17.28
C ALA A 111 -25.04 -7.50 17.09
N THR A 112 -25.97 -6.63 16.71
CA THR A 112 -27.31 -6.98 16.25
C THR A 112 -27.67 -6.11 15.07
N LEU A 113 -27.93 -6.72 13.91
CA LEU A 113 -28.38 -6.00 12.73
C LEU A 113 -29.90 -5.78 12.79
N ALA A 114 -30.33 -4.58 12.39
CA ALA A 114 -31.72 -4.17 12.34
C ALA A 114 -32.04 -3.58 10.95
N PRO A 115 -33.05 -4.09 10.22
CA PRO A 115 -33.92 -5.22 10.56
C PRO A 115 -33.15 -6.54 10.71
N ALA A 116 -33.74 -7.54 11.36
CA ALA A 116 -33.05 -8.80 11.69
C ALA A 116 -32.61 -9.61 10.46
N ALA A 117 -33.37 -9.54 9.37
CA ALA A 117 -33.15 -10.28 8.13
C ALA A 117 -32.76 -9.34 6.99
N GLY A 118 -32.32 -9.91 5.87
CA GLY A 118 -32.00 -9.15 4.65
C GLY A 118 -30.53 -8.72 4.55
N TRP A 119 -29.65 -9.23 5.41
CA TRP A 119 -28.22 -8.96 5.36
C TRP A 119 -27.43 -10.09 4.71
N GLN A 120 -26.45 -9.72 3.91
CA GLN A 120 -25.28 -10.53 3.53
C GLN A 120 -24.07 -9.95 4.25
N ILE A 121 -23.16 -10.80 4.70
CA ILE A 121 -21.95 -10.37 5.42
C ILE A 121 -20.69 -10.77 4.69
N GLU A 122 -19.64 -9.95 4.83
CA GLU A 122 -18.26 -10.21 4.40
C GLU A 122 -17.28 -9.68 5.47
N ALA A 123 -16.01 -10.02 5.34
CA ALA A 123 -14.95 -9.55 6.25
C ALA A 123 -13.79 -8.91 5.50
N GLY A 124 -13.06 -8.02 6.16
CA GLY A 124 -11.92 -7.32 5.57
C GLY A 124 -11.34 -6.26 6.49
N TYR A 125 -10.16 -5.76 6.18
CA TYR A 125 -9.50 -4.64 6.88
C TYR A 125 -9.98 -3.30 6.31
N PHE A 126 -11.28 -3.02 6.40
CA PHE A 126 -11.91 -1.84 5.79
C PHE A 126 -11.44 -0.53 6.43
N THR A 127 -11.29 -0.51 7.75
CA THR A 127 -10.86 0.68 8.49
C THR A 127 -9.36 0.92 8.39
N GLY A 128 -8.61 -0.03 7.81
CA GLY A 128 -7.14 -0.01 7.80
C GLY A 128 -6.55 -0.14 9.20
N LYS A 129 -7.21 -0.90 10.08
CA LYS A 129 -6.71 -1.27 11.42
C LYS A 129 -6.24 -2.72 11.40
N ALA A 130 -5.38 -3.09 12.35
CA ALA A 130 -4.78 -4.43 12.43
C ALA A 130 -5.77 -5.58 12.69
N LYS A 131 -7.07 -5.31 12.85
CA LYS A 131 -8.12 -6.31 13.07
C LYS A 131 -9.14 -6.22 11.96
N ALA A 132 -9.63 -7.36 11.51
CA ALA A 132 -10.68 -7.42 10.51
C ALA A 132 -11.98 -6.77 11.02
N ASP A 133 -12.65 -6.05 10.13
CA ASP A 133 -13.96 -5.43 10.29
C ASP A 133 -15.04 -6.28 9.60
N LEU A 134 -16.30 -5.95 9.90
CA LEU A 134 -17.47 -6.58 9.26
C LEU A 134 -17.99 -5.69 8.14
N LEU A 135 -18.23 -6.24 6.95
CA LEU A 135 -19.10 -5.63 5.95
C LEU A 135 -20.49 -6.27 6.04
N ALA A 136 -21.53 -5.44 6.08
CA ALA A 136 -22.92 -5.86 6.07
C ALA A 136 -23.68 -5.17 4.94
N HIS A 137 -24.17 -5.94 3.98
CA HIS A 137 -24.97 -5.46 2.86
C HIS A 137 -26.44 -5.79 3.06
N HIS A 138 -27.30 -4.76 3.02
CA HIS A 138 -28.74 -4.96 3.13
C HIS A 138 -29.39 -5.06 1.75
N VAL A 139 -29.88 -6.25 1.39
CA VAL A 139 -30.32 -6.60 0.02
C VAL A 139 -31.50 -5.75 -0.48
N ALA A 140 -32.36 -5.27 0.41
CA ALA A 140 -33.53 -4.50 0.01
C ALA A 140 -33.22 -3.01 -0.23
N SER A 141 -32.25 -2.46 0.51
CA SER A 141 -31.87 -1.04 0.38
C SER A 141 -30.61 -0.84 -0.46
N GLY A 142 -29.84 -1.89 -0.73
CA GLY A 142 -28.54 -1.82 -1.41
C GLY A 142 -27.42 -1.24 -0.55
N GLY A 143 -27.68 -0.96 0.73
CA GLY A 143 -26.73 -0.27 1.60
C GLY A 143 -25.56 -1.16 2.00
N LEU A 144 -24.34 -0.65 1.85
CA LEU A 144 -23.09 -1.27 2.28
C LEU A 144 -22.64 -0.62 3.59
N TRP A 145 -22.63 -1.37 4.68
CA TRP A 145 -22.29 -0.87 6.02
C TRP A 145 -21.02 -1.53 6.52
N VAL A 146 -20.02 -0.74 6.88
CA VAL A 146 -18.84 -1.25 7.58
C VAL A 146 -19.07 -1.13 9.09
N GLY A 147 -18.92 -2.26 9.77
CA GLY A 147 -18.88 -2.36 11.22
C GLY A 147 -17.43 -2.41 11.68
N GLU A 148 -16.95 -1.27 12.19
CA GLU A 148 -15.61 -1.14 12.74
C GLU A 148 -15.43 -2.08 13.93
N ASN A 149 -14.33 -2.81 13.96
CA ASN A 149 -13.96 -3.67 15.08
C ASN A 149 -13.44 -2.84 16.26
N LEU A 150 -14.24 -2.77 17.33
CA LEU A 150 -13.92 -2.07 18.58
C LEU A 150 -13.26 -2.99 19.62
N GLY A 151 -12.82 -4.19 19.22
CA GLY A 151 -12.17 -5.20 20.05
C GLY A 151 -13.11 -6.14 20.78
N ASN A 152 -14.40 -5.81 20.91
CA ASN A 152 -15.43 -6.68 21.50
C ASN A 152 -16.84 -6.48 20.92
N SER A 153 -16.97 -5.61 19.92
CA SER A 153 -18.22 -5.22 19.29
C SER A 153 -17.92 -4.64 17.90
N PHE A 154 -18.94 -4.60 17.05
CA PHE A 154 -18.87 -3.90 15.76
C PHE A 154 -19.63 -2.58 15.83
N GLY A 155 -18.94 -1.47 15.55
CA GLY A 155 -19.52 -0.14 15.44
C GLY A 155 -20.02 0.13 14.01
N LEU A 156 -21.32 -0.04 13.76
CA LEU A 156 -21.93 0.27 12.46
C LEU A 156 -22.49 1.70 12.45
N VAL A 157 -21.86 2.60 11.70
CA VAL A 157 -22.25 4.02 11.60
C VAL A 157 -22.54 4.41 10.16
N GLY A 158 -23.81 4.35 9.77
CA GLY A 158 -24.25 4.72 8.42
C GLY A 158 -23.79 3.75 7.31
N ALA A 159 -24.47 3.82 6.16
CA ALA A 159 -24.00 3.13 4.98
C ALA A 159 -22.83 3.91 4.37
N TRP A 160 -21.73 3.22 4.08
CA TRP A 160 -20.57 3.76 3.38
C TRP A 160 -20.85 4.01 1.89
N ALA A 161 -21.75 3.23 1.31
CA ALA A 161 -22.30 3.45 -0.02
C ALA A 161 -23.64 2.73 -0.19
N THR A 162 -24.31 2.97 -1.31
CA THR A 162 -25.52 2.23 -1.71
C THR A 162 -25.33 1.73 -3.13
N LEU A 163 -25.42 0.42 -3.33
CA LEU A 163 -25.35 -0.20 -4.64
C LEU A 163 -26.48 0.30 -5.56
N PRO A 164 -26.25 0.33 -6.88
CA PRO A 164 -27.30 0.63 -7.84
C PRO A 164 -28.52 -0.29 -7.66
N GLN A 165 -29.69 0.21 -8.07
CA GLN A 165 -30.93 -0.57 -7.97
C GLN A 165 -30.80 -1.90 -8.70
N GLY A 166 -30.87 -3.00 -7.94
CA GLY A 166 -30.69 -4.36 -8.42
C GLY A 166 -31.13 -5.36 -7.36
N GLN A 167 -31.27 -6.62 -7.74
CA GLN A 167 -31.66 -7.71 -6.83
C GLN A 167 -30.71 -8.89 -7.01
N GLY A 168 -30.42 -9.59 -5.91
CA GLY A 168 -29.58 -10.79 -5.95
C GLY A 168 -28.08 -10.50 -6.10
N TRP A 169 -27.62 -9.32 -5.69
CA TRP A 169 -26.20 -8.98 -5.63
C TRP A 169 -25.40 -10.07 -4.88
N GLN A 170 -24.27 -10.46 -5.46
CA GLN A 170 -23.24 -11.26 -4.81
C GLN A 170 -22.08 -10.34 -4.47
N LEU A 171 -21.46 -10.54 -3.31
CA LEU A 171 -20.34 -9.74 -2.85
C LEU A 171 -19.10 -10.61 -2.71
N ALA A 172 -17.94 -9.96 -2.80
CA ALA A 172 -16.67 -10.46 -2.31
C ALA A 172 -15.79 -9.27 -1.90
N THR A 173 -14.77 -9.53 -1.10
CA THR A 173 -13.87 -8.49 -0.56
C THR A 173 -12.42 -8.79 -0.90
N GLY A 174 -11.68 -7.75 -1.21
CA GLY A 174 -10.27 -7.78 -1.58
C GLY A 174 -9.71 -6.37 -1.67
N ASP A 175 -8.41 -6.22 -1.69
CA ASP A 175 -7.73 -4.93 -1.91
C ASP A 175 -7.56 -4.73 -3.43
N PHE A 176 -8.53 -4.10 -4.09
CA PHE A 176 -8.57 -3.97 -5.55
C PHE A 176 -7.70 -2.83 -6.06
N ILE A 177 -7.47 -1.80 -5.25
CA ILE A 177 -6.63 -0.65 -5.63
C ILE A 177 -5.17 -0.78 -5.19
N GLY A 178 -4.87 -1.68 -4.24
CA GLY A 178 -3.52 -2.03 -3.79
C GLY A 178 -2.99 -1.11 -2.69
N ASP A 179 -3.88 -0.45 -1.94
CA ASP A 179 -3.52 0.52 -0.90
C ASP A 179 -3.41 -0.13 0.50
N GLY A 180 -3.66 -1.43 0.60
CA GLY A 180 -3.64 -2.20 1.84
C GLY A 180 -4.95 -2.14 2.64
N ARG A 181 -5.97 -1.41 2.18
CA ARG A 181 -7.33 -1.45 2.75
C ARG A 181 -8.19 -2.41 1.94
N THR A 182 -9.22 -2.94 2.59
CA THR A 182 -10.17 -3.81 1.89
C THR A 182 -11.23 -2.99 1.18
N ASP A 183 -11.44 -3.31 -0.09
CA ASP A 183 -12.52 -2.83 -0.95
C ASP A 183 -13.62 -3.89 -1.06
N VAL A 184 -14.67 -3.57 -1.82
CA VAL A 184 -15.78 -4.49 -2.11
C VAL A 184 -16.03 -4.61 -3.60
N VAL A 185 -16.27 -5.83 -4.08
CA VAL A 185 -16.82 -6.06 -5.42
C VAL A 185 -18.24 -6.62 -5.30
N ALA A 186 -19.12 -6.15 -6.18
CA ALA A 186 -20.52 -6.53 -6.24
C ALA A 186 -20.89 -6.97 -7.67
N TYR A 187 -21.40 -8.19 -7.82
CA TYR A 187 -21.88 -8.73 -9.08
C TYR A 187 -23.41 -8.82 -9.10
N ASN A 188 -24.04 -8.27 -10.13
CA ASN A 188 -25.49 -8.34 -10.35
C ASN A 188 -25.84 -9.42 -11.38
N PRO A 189 -26.49 -10.53 -10.99
CA PRO A 189 -26.89 -11.57 -11.93
C PRO A 189 -28.04 -11.17 -12.87
N GLY A 190 -28.73 -10.05 -12.60
CA GLY A 190 -29.83 -9.55 -13.42
C GLY A 190 -29.37 -8.97 -14.76
N ASP A 191 -28.22 -8.29 -14.78
CA ASP A 191 -27.67 -7.62 -15.97
C ASP A 191 -26.21 -7.99 -16.29
N GLY A 192 -25.52 -8.71 -15.40
CA GLY A 192 -24.13 -9.09 -15.57
C GLY A 192 -23.13 -8.03 -15.13
N SER A 193 -23.57 -6.91 -14.56
CA SER A 193 -22.66 -5.83 -14.14
C SER A 193 -21.82 -6.24 -12.93
N VAL A 194 -20.57 -5.80 -12.93
CA VAL A 194 -19.60 -5.97 -11.84
C VAL A 194 -19.13 -4.58 -11.41
N TRP A 195 -19.42 -4.23 -10.16
CA TRP A 195 -19.12 -2.94 -9.55
C TRP A 195 -18.07 -3.11 -8.47
N VAL A 196 -17.09 -2.22 -8.42
CA VAL A 196 -16.13 -2.12 -7.31
C VAL A 196 -16.44 -0.86 -6.51
N GLY A 197 -16.43 -0.99 -5.19
CA GLY A 197 -16.45 0.10 -4.24
C GLY A 197 -15.06 0.32 -3.68
N GLU A 198 -14.36 1.31 -4.22
CA GLU A 198 -13.03 1.73 -3.78
C GLU A 198 -13.14 2.40 -2.41
N ASN A 199 -12.33 1.95 -1.46
CA ASN A 199 -12.36 2.40 -0.08
C ASN A 199 -11.56 3.69 0.10
N HIS A 200 -12.25 4.78 0.47
CA HIS A 200 -11.62 6.06 0.79
C HIS A 200 -11.78 6.40 2.28
N ASN A 201 -11.30 5.51 3.15
CA ASN A 201 -11.29 5.59 4.62
C ASN A 201 -12.65 5.42 5.32
N SER A 202 -13.66 6.19 4.91
CA SER A 202 -14.96 6.25 5.60
C SER A 202 -16.17 6.09 4.68
N GLY A 203 -15.92 5.68 3.43
CA GLY A 203 -16.94 5.49 2.42
C GLY A 203 -16.39 4.72 1.21
N PHE A 204 -17.30 4.18 0.40
CA PHE A 204 -16.94 3.57 -0.87
C PHE A 204 -17.30 4.48 -2.04
N VAL A 205 -16.40 4.62 -3.01
CA VAL A 205 -16.71 5.21 -4.32
C VAL A 205 -17.00 4.07 -5.29
N LEU A 206 -18.24 4.01 -5.78
CA LEU A 206 -18.71 2.92 -6.63
C LEU A 206 -18.44 3.22 -8.11
N GLY A 207 -17.77 2.29 -8.80
CA GLY A 207 -17.55 2.31 -10.24
C GLY A 207 -17.85 0.95 -10.87
N GLN A 208 -18.41 0.93 -12.08
CA GLN A 208 -18.58 -0.32 -12.83
C GLN A 208 -17.25 -0.69 -13.51
N TRP A 209 -16.69 -1.83 -13.13
CA TRP A 209 -15.38 -2.30 -13.59
C TRP A 209 -15.47 -3.34 -14.71
N ALA A 210 -16.58 -4.07 -14.81
CA ALA A 210 -16.80 -5.05 -15.88
C ALA A 210 -18.29 -5.34 -16.13
N GLY A 211 -18.53 -6.12 -17.19
CA GLY A 211 -19.80 -6.76 -17.47
C GLY A 211 -19.57 -8.18 -18.00
N VAL A 212 -20.24 -9.17 -17.42
CA VAL A 212 -20.10 -10.59 -17.79
C VAL A 212 -21.29 -11.09 -18.59
N GLN A 213 -21.03 -12.01 -19.52
CA GLN A 213 -22.06 -12.68 -20.32
C GLN A 213 -21.86 -14.20 -20.32
N PRO A 214 -22.93 -15.00 -20.16
CA PRO A 214 -24.31 -14.59 -19.87
C PRO A 214 -24.44 -13.88 -18.51
N PRO A 215 -25.48 -13.06 -18.28
CA PRO A 215 -25.53 -12.20 -17.10
C PRO A 215 -25.74 -12.99 -15.80
N ALA A 216 -26.34 -14.17 -15.85
CA ALA A 216 -26.65 -15.03 -14.69
C ALA A 216 -25.83 -16.33 -14.72
N GLY A 217 -25.77 -17.02 -13.58
CA GLY A 217 -25.13 -18.34 -13.46
C GLY A 217 -23.71 -18.31 -12.90
N TRP A 218 -23.19 -17.12 -12.57
CA TRP A 218 -21.87 -16.95 -11.98
C TRP A 218 -21.89 -17.01 -10.45
N ARG A 219 -20.79 -17.50 -9.89
CA ARG A 219 -20.39 -17.35 -8.49
C ARG A 219 -19.03 -16.67 -8.47
N ILE A 220 -18.91 -15.62 -7.68
CA ILE A 220 -17.69 -14.80 -7.63
C ILE A 220 -16.91 -15.05 -6.35
N ALA A 221 -15.59 -14.83 -6.43
CA ALA A 221 -14.69 -14.71 -5.29
C ALA A 221 -13.61 -13.68 -5.64
N ALA A 222 -13.14 -12.94 -4.65
CA ALA A 222 -12.04 -11.99 -4.81
C ALA A 222 -10.79 -12.56 -4.16
N GLY A 223 -9.63 -12.42 -4.80
CA GLY A 223 -8.38 -12.96 -4.30
C GLY A 223 -7.19 -12.59 -5.18
N ARG A 224 -5.98 -12.78 -4.66
CA ARG A 224 -4.72 -12.49 -5.35
C ARG A 224 -4.34 -13.69 -6.22
N PHE A 225 -4.81 -13.75 -7.47
CA PHE A 225 -4.60 -14.91 -8.36
C PHE A 225 -3.40 -14.72 -9.30
N ARG A 226 -3.08 -13.48 -9.67
CA ARG A 226 -2.00 -13.12 -10.60
C ARG A 226 -0.92 -12.23 -9.99
N GLY A 227 -1.31 -11.26 -9.16
CA GLY A 227 -0.43 -10.30 -8.50
C GLY A 227 -0.49 -10.41 -6.98
N ARG A 228 0.51 -9.84 -6.29
CA ARG A 228 0.57 -9.81 -4.81
C ARG A 228 0.24 -8.44 -4.22
N ASP A 229 -0.12 -7.48 -5.05
CA ASP A 229 -0.46 -6.10 -4.71
C ASP A 229 -1.97 -5.84 -4.80
N ARG A 230 -2.63 -6.28 -5.87
CA ARG A 230 -4.08 -6.10 -6.09
C ARG A 230 -4.84 -7.40 -6.16
N ALA A 231 -6.07 -7.40 -5.68
CA ALA A 231 -7.01 -8.50 -5.82
C ALA A 231 -7.57 -8.57 -7.25
N ASP A 232 -7.72 -9.80 -7.74
CA ASP A 232 -8.38 -10.17 -8.98
C ASP A 232 -9.79 -10.73 -8.68
N LEU A 233 -10.60 -10.94 -9.73
CA LEU A 233 -11.95 -11.49 -9.63
C LEU A 233 -12.05 -12.90 -10.21
N ALA A 234 -12.17 -13.93 -9.37
CA ALA A 234 -12.50 -15.28 -9.84
C ALA A 234 -14.02 -15.42 -10.05
N ALA A 235 -14.41 -16.12 -11.12
CA ALA A 235 -15.80 -16.39 -11.46
C ALA A 235 -16.00 -17.81 -11.97
N TYR A 236 -16.87 -18.58 -11.31
CA TYR A 236 -17.29 -19.92 -11.73
C TYR A 236 -18.71 -19.86 -12.32
N HIS A 237 -18.91 -20.46 -13.50
CA HIS A 237 -20.22 -20.51 -14.15
C HIS A 237 -20.86 -21.92 -14.04
N SER A 238 -21.98 -22.01 -13.32
CA SER A 238 -22.62 -23.30 -13.01
C SER A 238 -23.28 -24.00 -14.19
N GLY A 239 -23.55 -23.27 -15.28
CA GLY A 239 -24.19 -23.82 -16.48
C GLY A 239 -23.23 -24.59 -17.39
N ASN A 240 -21.93 -24.27 -17.37
CA ASN A 240 -20.94 -24.86 -18.28
C ASN A 240 -19.67 -25.34 -17.57
N GLY A 241 -19.53 -25.11 -16.26
CA GLY A 241 -18.40 -25.58 -15.48
C GLY A 241 -17.13 -24.72 -15.61
N THR A 242 -17.15 -23.63 -16.38
CA THR A 242 -15.95 -22.83 -16.61
C THR A 242 -15.60 -22.00 -15.38
N VAL A 243 -14.30 -21.87 -15.11
CA VAL A 243 -13.72 -21.04 -14.04
C VAL A 243 -12.80 -20.02 -14.71
N TRP A 244 -13.05 -18.75 -14.43
CA TRP A 244 -12.35 -17.61 -15.01
C TRP A 244 -11.70 -16.78 -13.91
N VAL A 245 -10.63 -16.09 -14.25
CA VAL A 245 -10.04 -15.04 -13.41
C VAL A 245 -10.02 -13.77 -14.25
N GLY A 246 -10.67 -12.74 -13.76
CA GLY A 246 -10.65 -11.38 -14.28
C GLY A 246 -9.41 -10.67 -13.75
N GLU A 247 -8.48 -10.41 -14.65
CA GLU A 247 -7.20 -9.77 -14.37
C GLU A 247 -7.45 -8.30 -14.06
N ASN A 248 -7.03 -7.86 -12.86
CA ASN A 248 -7.17 -6.47 -12.46
C ASN A 248 -6.11 -5.60 -13.16
N ASN A 249 -6.57 -4.61 -13.95
CA ASN A 249 -5.70 -3.67 -14.66
C ASN A 249 -5.61 -2.28 -13.98
N GLY A 250 -6.15 -2.13 -12.76
CA GLY A 250 -6.20 -0.91 -11.97
C GLY A 250 -7.44 -0.05 -12.19
N ALA A 251 -8.26 -0.34 -13.20
CA ALA A 251 -9.52 0.37 -13.47
C ALA A 251 -10.67 -0.55 -13.93
N GLY A 252 -10.42 -1.87 -13.98
CA GLY A 252 -11.34 -2.85 -14.51
C GLY A 252 -10.80 -4.28 -14.43
N PHE A 253 -11.63 -5.23 -14.86
CA PHE A 253 -11.25 -6.65 -14.95
C PHE A 253 -11.28 -7.16 -16.39
N ASP A 254 -10.16 -7.74 -16.84
CA ASP A 254 -10.06 -8.39 -18.15
C ASP A 254 -10.18 -9.91 -18.04
N PHE A 255 -11.10 -10.51 -18.81
CA PHE A 255 -11.38 -11.96 -18.81
C PHE A 255 -10.94 -12.64 -20.13
N PRO A 256 -9.64 -12.88 -20.33
CA PRO A 256 -9.11 -13.29 -21.63
C PRO A 256 -9.41 -14.74 -22.00
N GLU A 257 -9.38 -15.66 -21.03
CA GLU A 257 -9.66 -17.09 -21.22
C GLU A 257 -10.05 -17.77 -19.90
N ALA A 258 -10.72 -18.93 -20.01
CA ALA A 258 -11.05 -19.76 -18.86
C ALA A 258 -9.79 -20.45 -18.31
N TRP A 259 -9.58 -20.38 -17.00
CA TRP A 259 -8.45 -21.02 -16.33
C TRP A 259 -8.68 -22.50 -16.04
N ALA A 260 -9.93 -22.92 -15.91
CA ALA A 260 -10.28 -24.32 -15.79
C ALA A 260 -11.72 -24.59 -16.23
N THR A 261 -12.04 -25.88 -16.37
CA THR A 261 -13.41 -26.36 -16.51
C THR A 261 -13.61 -27.53 -15.56
N VAL A 262 -14.65 -27.48 -14.73
CA VAL A 262 -15.01 -28.54 -13.78
C VAL A 262 -16.16 -29.40 -14.30
N ALA A 263 -16.14 -30.68 -13.94
CA ALA A 263 -17.17 -31.65 -14.28
C ALA A 263 -17.64 -32.40 -13.02
N PRO A 264 -18.97 -32.58 -12.81
CA PRO A 264 -20.06 -32.02 -13.61
C PRO A 264 -20.12 -30.48 -13.53
N PRO A 265 -20.75 -29.78 -14.47
CA PRO A 265 -20.69 -28.32 -14.55
C PRO A 265 -21.39 -27.61 -13.38
N GLY A 266 -22.41 -28.24 -12.76
CA GLY A 266 -23.20 -27.67 -11.68
C GLY A 266 -23.00 -28.36 -10.32
N GLY A 267 -23.40 -27.67 -9.25
CA GLY A 267 -23.41 -28.19 -7.88
C GLY A 267 -22.15 -27.90 -7.07
N TRP A 268 -21.17 -27.20 -7.63
CA TRP A 268 -19.96 -26.81 -6.91
C TRP A 268 -20.20 -25.61 -5.99
N GLN A 269 -19.59 -25.66 -4.81
CA GLN A 269 -19.29 -24.50 -3.99
C GLN A 269 -17.80 -24.20 -4.13
N PHE A 270 -17.43 -22.93 -4.19
CA PHE A 270 -16.03 -22.49 -4.21
C PHE A 270 -15.79 -21.48 -3.10
N THR A 271 -14.63 -21.60 -2.47
CA THR A 271 -14.06 -20.59 -1.59
C THR A 271 -12.62 -20.29 -2.03
N ARG A 272 -12.08 -19.16 -1.58
CA ARG A 272 -10.73 -18.70 -1.92
C ARG A 272 -9.79 -18.72 -0.72
N GLY A 273 -8.52 -19.06 -0.94
CA GLY A 273 -7.50 -18.96 0.10
C GLY A 273 -6.14 -19.47 -0.37
N SER A 274 -5.06 -18.99 0.23
CA SER A 274 -3.71 -19.48 -0.07
C SER A 274 -3.46 -20.84 0.58
N VAL A 275 -3.72 -21.95 -0.12
CA VAL A 275 -3.67 -23.30 0.49
C VAL A 275 -2.29 -23.96 0.37
N ASN A 276 -1.44 -23.48 -0.52
CA ASN A 276 -0.05 -23.94 -0.67
C ASN A 276 0.96 -22.98 -0.01
N GLY A 277 0.49 -21.86 0.55
CA GLY A 277 1.28 -20.90 1.34
C GLY A 277 2.24 -20.03 0.54
N ASP A 278 1.94 -19.79 -0.74
CA ASP A 278 2.74 -18.94 -1.60
C ASP A 278 2.13 -17.56 -1.85
N LEU A 279 1.31 -17.07 -0.92
CA LEU A 279 0.63 -15.76 -0.92
C LEU A 279 -0.38 -15.50 -2.05
N PHE A 280 -0.44 -16.34 -3.07
CA PHE A 280 -1.51 -16.31 -4.05
C PHE A 280 -2.71 -17.07 -3.50
N ASP A 281 -3.90 -16.56 -3.76
CA ASP A 281 -5.13 -17.29 -3.48
C ASP A 281 -5.29 -18.42 -4.51
N ASP A 282 -5.71 -19.57 -4.00
CA ASP A 282 -6.17 -20.69 -4.78
C ASP A 282 -7.68 -20.84 -4.60
N LEU A 283 -8.31 -21.71 -5.40
CA LEU A 283 -9.72 -22.05 -5.24
C LEU A 283 -9.88 -23.43 -4.61
N VAL A 284 -10.70 -23.50 -3.56
CA VAL A 284 -11.12 -24.77 -2.94
C VAL A 284 -12.57 -25.03 -3.32
N GLY A 285 -12.80 -26.13 -4.04
CA GLY A 285 -14.10 -26.57 -4.52
C GLY A 285 -14.66 -27.74 -3.74
N TYR A 286 -15.91 -27.66 -3.30
CA TYR A 286 -16.68 -28.77 -2.74
C TYR A 286 -17.78 -29.20 -3.70
N HIS A 287 -17.90 -30.52 -3.93
CA HIS A 287 -19.00 -31.09 -4.71
C HIS A 287 -19.81 -32.11 -3.90
N PRO A 288 -21.15 -31.96 -3.81
CA PRO A 288 -21.99 -32.76 -2.93
C PRO A 288 -22.26 -34.19 -3.43
N THR A 289 -22.00 -34.53 -4.70
CA THR A 289 -22.31 -35.88 -5.22
C THR A 289 -21.54 -36.97 -4.49
N GLU A 290 -20.26 -36.73 -4.20
CA GLU A 290 -19.39 -37.64 -3.42
C GLU A 290 -18.82 -36.98 -2.16
N GLY A 291 -19.25 -35.76 -1.86
CA GLY A 291 -18.64 -34.94 -0.83
C GLY A 291 -17.17 -34.60 -1.11
N SER A 292 -16.76 -34.53 -2.37
CA SER A 292 -15.34 -34.37 -2.74
C SER A 292 -14.86 -32.94 -2.55
N ILE A 293 -13.65 -32.80 -2.03
CA ILE A 293 -12.91 -31.53 -1.93
C ILE A 293 -11.78 -31.52 -2.94
N TRP A 294 -11.73 -30.46 -3.75
CA TRP A 294 -10.74 -30.22 -4.78
C TRP A 294 -10.06 -28.88 -4.56
N VAL A 295 -8.77 -28.82 -4.88
CA VAL A 295 -8.00 -27.58 -4.89
C VAL A 295 -7.58 -27.30 -6.33
N ALA A 296 -7.88 -26.10 -6.80
CA ALA A 296 -7.41 -25.52 -8.04
C ALA A 296 -6.24 -24.58 -7.71
N THR A 297 -5.01 -25.10 -7.80
CA THR A 297 -3.81 -24.29 -7.58
C THR A 297 -3.49 -23.46 -8.80
N SER A 298 -3.23 -22.17 -8.61
CA SER A 298 -2.70 -21.29 -9.66
C SER A 298 -1.29 -21.72 -10.08
N SER A 299 -1.01 -21.90 -11.38
CA SER A 299 0.22 -22.59 -11.84
C SER A 299 1.33 -21.71 -12.42
N LEU A 300 1.33 -20.39 -12.18
CA LEU A 300 2.51 -19.57 -12.42
C LEU A 300 2.80 -18.59 -11.30
N ARG A 301 4.10 -18.36 -11.08
CA ARG A 301 4.63 -17.40 -10.13
C ARG A 301 5.56 -16.50 -10.93
N PRO A 302 5.22 -15.22 -11.12
CA PRO A 302 6.18 -14.28 -11.68
C PRO A 302 7.41 -14.25 -10.77
N ILE A 303 8.57 -14.00 -11.37
CA ILE A 303 9.77 -13.70 -10.59
C ILE A 303 9.53 -12.47 -9.72
N GLU A 304 9.97 -12.55 -8.47
CA GLU A 304 9.90 -11.46 -7.50
C GLU A 304 11.18 -11.45 -6.67
N GLY A 305 11.52 -10.31 -6.10
CA GLY A 305 12.70 -10.20 -5.26
C GLY A 305 12.73 -8.97 -4.39
N TYR A 306 13.67 -8.98 -3.46
CA TYR A 306 14.12 -7.82 -2.73
C TYR A 306 15.63 -7.87 -2.59
N CYS A 307 16.22 -6.78 -2.12
CA CYS A 307 17.63 -6.74 -1.79
C CYS A 307 17.85 -6.20 -0.38
N TRP A 308 19.00 -6.55 0.18
CA TRP A 308 19.47 -5.98 1.43
C TRP A 308 21.01 -5.93 1.44
N PRO A 309 21.63 -4.83 1.91
CA PRO A 309 21.01 -3.54 2.27
C PRO A 309 20.35 -2.84 1.07
N LEU A 310 19.48 -1.87 1.33
CA LEU A 310 18.81 -1.05 0.30
C LEU A 310 19.72 0.00 -0.34
N SER A 311 20.94 0.17 0.18
CA SER A 311 21.92 1.07 -0.40
C SER A 311 23.34 0.54 -0.24
N ALA A 312 24.20 0.88 -1.20
CA ALA A 312 25.62 0.53 -1.16
C ALA A 312 26.46 1.57 -1.91
N ALA A 313 27.63 1.88 -1.38
CA ALA A 313 28.68 2.63 -2.05
C ALA A 313 29.56 1.70 -2.92
N PRO A 314 30.35 2.24 -3.85
CA PRO A 314 31.32 1.45 -4.60
C PRO A 314 32.22 0.56 -3.71
N GLY A 315 32.28 -0.72 -4.05
CA GLY A 315 33.01 -1.75 -3.29
C GLY A 315 32.20 -2.43 -2.18
N GLU A 316 31.05 -1.88 -1.78
CA GLU A 316 30.11 -2.53 -0.87
C GLU A 316 29.24 -3.55 -1.61
N ALA A 317 28.65 -4.48 -0.86
CA ALA A 317 27.86 -5.58 -1.41
C ALA A 317 26.36 -5.42 -1.12
N ILE A 318 25.54 -5.80 -2.09
CA ILE A 318 24.09 -5.95 -1.98
C ILE A 318 23.73 -7.41 -2.25
N SER A 319 22.97 -8.02 -1.35
CA SER A 319 22.41 -9.37 -1.51
C SER A 319 21.03 -9.29 -2.16
N PHE A 320 20.80 -10.07 -3.21
CA PHE A 320 19.51 -10.18 -3.90
C PHE A 320 18.84 -11.50 -3.55
N HIS A 321 17.60 -11.42 -3.08
CA HIS A 321 16.79 -12.54 -2.61
C HIS A 321 15.62 -12.71 -3.57
N MET A 322 15.69 -13.71 -4.45
CA MET A 322 14.75 -13.90 -5.53
C MET A 322 13.92 -15.18 -5.33
N SER A 323 12.64 -15.11 -5.66
CA SER A 323 11.79 -16.29 -5.81
C SER A 323 11.17 -16.29 -7.20
N GLY A 324 11.29 -17.42 -7.89
CA GLY A 324 10.82 -17.63 -9.26
C GLY A 324 11.15 -19.05 -9.68
N GLU A 325 11.02 -19.39 -10.96
CA GLU A 325 11.35 -20.72 -11.47
C GLU A 325 12.20 -20.63 -12.74
N GLY A 326 13.46 -21.09 -12.65
CA GLY A 326 14.33 -21.32 -13.80
C GLY A 326 15.36 -20.22 -14.06
N GLU A 327 16.02 -20.35 -15.21
CA GLU A 327 17.11 -19.47 -15.64
C GLU A 327 16.60 -18.07 -15.92
N SER A 328 17.02 -17.12 -15.10
CA SER A 328 16.57 -15.73 -15.10
C SER A 328 17.74 -14.78 -15.32
N VAL A 329 17.44 -13.53 -15.64
CA VAL A 329 18.47 -12.49 -15.82
C VAL A 329 18.09 -11.26 -15.02
N ALA A 330 19.03 -10.70 -14.26
CA ALA A 330 18.93 -9.39 -13.62
C ALA A 330 19.65 -8.36 -14.49
N SER A 331 18.88 -7.45 -15.11
CA SER A 331 19.40 -6.28 -15.80
C SER A 331 19.45 -5.11 -14.81
N PHE A 332 20.64 -4.81 -14.29
CA PHE A 332 20.86 -3.66 -13.44
C PHE A 332 20.75 -2.37 -14.24
N ARG A 333 19.93 -1.43 -13.77
CA ARG A 333 19.63 -0.20 -14.46
C ARG A 333 19.76 0.98 -13.52
N ARG A 334 20.32 2.08 -14.02
CA ARG A 334 20.26 3.39 -13.39
C ARG A 334 19.08 4.16 -13.96
N HIS A 335 18.35 4.88 -13.12
CA HIS A 335 17.13 5.59 -13.52
C HIS A 335 17.28 7.11 -13.39
N THR A 336 16.63 7.82 -14.29
CA THR A 336 16.39 9.28 -14.23
C THR A 336 15.07 9.58 -14.93
N SER A 337 14.50 10.78 -14.75
CA SER A 337 13.29 11.15 -15.50
C SER A 337 13.11 12.65 -15.63
N THR A 338 12.91 13.09 -16.87
CA THR A 338 12.46 14.47 -17.20
C THR A 338 11.17 14.48 -18.01
N SER A 339 10.41 13.37 -18.00
CA SER A 339 9.17 13.24 -18.78
C SER A 339 8.18 12.30 -18.09
N ALA A 340 7.05 12.02 -18.74
CA ALA A 340 6.07 11.04 -18.26
C ALA A 340 6.66 9.61 -18.20
N SER A 341 7.64 9.28 -19.06
CA SER A 341 8.39 8.03 -19.00
C SER A 341 9.65 8.15 -18.13
N VAL A 342 10.09 7.01 -17.61
CA VAL A 342 11.38 6.90 -16.91
C VAL A 342 12.44 6.48 -17.90
N ASP A 343 13.60 7.13 -17.83
CA ASP A 343 14.77 6.79 -18.60
C ASP A 343 15.61 5.79 -17.79
N SER A 344 15.71 4.55 -18.29
CA SER A 344 16.40 3.45 -17.61
C SER A 344 17.61 3.01 -18.41
N PHE A 345 18.81 3.14 -17.84
CA PHE A 345 20.07 2.83 -18.50
C PHE A 345 20.66 1.53 -17.96
N PRO A 346 20.72 0.44 -18.75
CA PRO A 346 21.37 -0.80 -18.33
C PRO A 346 22.86 -0.57 -18.09
N VAL A 347 23.33 -0.96 -16.90
CA VAL A 347 24.74 -0.85 -16.48
C VAL A 347 25.42 -2.20 -16.35
N ARG A 348 24.66 -3.27 -16.10
CA ARG A 348 25.18 -4.63 -15.96
C ARG A 348 24.06 -5.66 -16.13
N GLU A 349 24.40 -6.84 -16.65
CA GLU A 349 23.51 -8.01 -16.62
C GLU A 349 24.15 -9.14 -15.83
N VAL A 350 23.34 -9.83 -15.02
CA VAL A 350 23.74 -10.98 -14.25
C VAL A 350 22.74 -12.12 -14.48
N PRO A 351 23.12 -13.21 -15.15
CA PRO A 351 22.30 -14.40 -15.20
C PRO A 351 22.29 -15.09 -13.83
N PHE A 352 21.15 -15.65 -13.43
CA PHE A 352 21.00 -16.40 -12.20
C PHE A 352 19.88 -17.44 -12.33
N THR A 353 19.93 -18.50 -11.51
CA THR A 353 18.83 -19.47 -11.44
C THR A 353 17.92 -19.09 -10.29
N ALA A 354 16.67 -18.71 -10.59
CA ALA A 354 15.64 -18.48 -9.59
C ALA A 354 15.06 -19.83 -9.14
N ASN A 355 14.99 -20.04 -7.83
CA ASN A 355 14.30 -21.18 -7.23
C ASN A 355 13.10 -20.66 -6.44
N ARG A 356 12.00 -21.43 -6.44
CA ARG A 356 10.83 -21.08 -5.64
C ARG A 356 11.22 -21.16 -4.16
N GLN A 357 11.07 -20.05 -3.44
CA GLN A 357 11.33 -19.97 -2.01
C GLN A 357 10.00 -19.86 -1.25
N ALA A 358 9.83 -20.68 -0.21
CA ALA A 358 8.67 -20.59 0.66
C ALA A 358 8.65 -19.23 1.35
N VAL A 359 7.46 -18.63 1.49
CA VAL A 359 7.31 -17.35 2.16
C VAL A 359 6.93 -17.61 3.61
N GLN A 360 7.62 -16.97 4.54
CA GLN A 360 7.26 -17.02 5.95
C GLN A 360 5.87 -16.40 6.19
N ALA A 361 5.15 -16.90 7.18
CA ALA A 361 3.90 -16.30 7.60
C ALA A 361 4.06 -14.85 8.08
N ALA A 362 3.07 -14.00 7.79
CA ALA A 362 3.12 -12.56 8.04
C ALA A 362 4.43 -11.91 7.51
N PRO A 363 4.75 -12.08 6.21
CA PRO A 363 6.02 -11.59 5.67
C PRO A 363 6.11 -10.06 5.69
N TRP A 364 4.97 -9.38 5.76
CA TRP A 364 4.92 -7.94 6.02
C TRP A 364 5.58 -7.55 7.34
N ARG A 365 5.54 -8.42 8.35
CA ARG A 365 6.03 -8.19 9.71
C ARG A 365 7.46 -8.70 9.90
N PHE A 366 7.75 -9.91 9.41
CA PHE A 366 8.98 -10.66 9.70
C PHE A 366 9.92 -10.83 8.49
N GLY A 367 9.52 -10.30 7.32
CA GLY A 367 10.22 -10.55 6.06
C GLY A 367 9.88 -11.91 5.45
N CYS A 368 10.36 -12.15 4.24
CA CYS A 368 10.06 -13.37 3.49
C CYS A 368 10.78 -14.62 4.01
N GLY A 369 11.92 -14.45 4.69
CA GLY A 369 12.80 -15.55 5.07
C GLY A 369 13.54 -16.19 3.88
N TRP A 370 13.62 -15.50 2.75
CA TRP A 370 14.32 -16.00 1.56
C TRP A 370 15.83 -15.95 1.74
N THR A 371 16.51 -17.01 1.30
CA THR A 371 17.97 -17.05 1.22
C THR A 371 18.47 -16.23 0.04
N GLU A 372 19.69 -15.70 0.17
CA GLU A 372 20.37 -14.99 -0.93
C GLU A 372 20.42 -15.88 -2.18
N THR A 373 20.05 -15.30 -3.32
CA THR A 373 20.13 -15.94 -4.64
C THR A 373 21.44 -15.57 -5.34
N PHE A 374 21.83 -14.29 -5.30
CA PHE A 374 23.11 -13.80 -5.79
C PHE A 374 23.46 -12.46 -5.11
N GLY A 375 24.74 -12.08 -5.19
CA GLY A 375 25.23 -10.79 -4.69
C GLY A 375 25.78 -9.88 -5.79
N LEU A 376 25.70 -8.58 -5.57
CA LEU A 376 26.35 -7.54 -6.36
C LEU A 376 27.33 -6.77 -5.48
N THR A 377 28.61 -6.77 -5.83
CA THR A 377 29.53 -5.72 -5.36
C THR A 377 29.42 -4.53 -6.30
N VAL A 378 29.09 -3.36 -5.75
CA VAL A 378 28.91 -2.13 -6.55
C VAL A 378 30.23 -1.76 -7.24
N PRO A 379 30.26 -1.72 -8.59
CA PRO A 379 31.45 -1.34 -9.33
C PRO A 379 31.90 0.11 -9.07
N PRO A 380 33.22 0.42 -9.17
CA PRO A 380 33.76 1.76 -8.94
C PRO A 380 33.31 2.81 -9.96
N ASP A 381 32.81 2.40 -11.12
CA ASP A 381 32.32 3.27 -12.19
C ASP A 381 30.81 3.56 -12.11
N TRP A 382 30.10 2.98 -11.15
CA TRP A 382 28.70 3.31 -10.91
C TRP A 382 28.58 4.63 -10.18
N THR A 383 27.76 5.53 -10.72
CA THR A 383 27.51 6.85 -10.16
C THR A 383 26.38 6.81 -9.13
N PRO A 384 26.31 7.79 -8.21
CA PRO A 384 25.20 7.89 -7.27
C PRO A 384 23.85 7.97 -7.98
N GLY A 385 22.80 7.40 -7.37
CA GLY A 385 21.44 7.49 -7.90
C GLY A 385 20.52 6.35 -7.51
N LEU A 386 19.32 6.37 -8.09
CA LEU A 386 18.33 5.30 -7.98
C LEU A 386 18.57 4.22 -9.04
N TYR A 387 18.62 2.98 -8.59
CA TYR A 387 18.86 1.80 -9.42
C TYR A 387 17.76 0.76 -9.22
N SER A 388 17.59 -0.11 -10.20
CA SER A 388 16.87 -1.36 -10.04
C SER A 388 17.67 -2.55 -10.59
N ALA A 389 17.45 -3.73 -10.01
CA ALA A 389 17.65 -4.97 -10.73
C ALA A 389 16.32 -5.34 -11.41
N ALA A 390 16.22 -5.11 -12.72
CA ALA A 390 15.09 -5.53 -13.52
C ALA A 390 15.28 -7.01 -13.89
N CYS A 391 14.61 -7.89 -13.15
CA CYS A 391 14.72 -9.34 -13.30
C CYS A 391 13.67 -9.88 -14.26
N THR A 392 14.07 -10.80 -15.14
CA THR A 392 13.18 -11.46 -16.11
C THR A 392 13.33 -12.98 -16.02
N ASP A 393 12.22 -13.71 -15.96
CA ASP A 393 12.19 -15.17 -15.94
C ASP A 393 12.03 -15.80 -17.35
N PRO A 394 12.13 -17.14 -17.51
CA PRO A 394 11.93 -17.81 -18.80
C PRO A 394 10.53 -17.62 -19.42
N GLY A 395 9.53 -17.30 -18.61
CA GLY A 395 8.16 -17.02 -19.04
C GLY A 395 7.98 -15.59 -19.57
N GLY A 396 8.97 -14.72 -19.36
CA GLY A 396 8.92 -13.31 -19.71
C GLY A 396 8.27 -12.43 -18.63
N ASN A 397 8.01 -12.96 -17.43
CA ASN A 397 7.56 -12.15 -16.30
C ASN A 397 8.72 -11.33 -15.76
N THR A 398 8.41 -10.16 -15.21
CA THR A 398 9.41 -9.22 -14.73
C THR A 398 9.11 -8.71 -13.33
N CYS A 399 10.17 -8.43 -12.56
CA CYS A 399 10.09 -7.59 -11.36
C CYS A 399 11.27 -6.63 -11.30
N ASP A 400 11.07 -5.48 -10.64
CA ASP A 400 12.14 -4.54 -10.32
C ASP A 400 12.45 -4.60 -8.83
N VAL A 401 13.73 -4.78 -8.50
CA VAL A 401 14.25 -4.65 -7.14
C VAL A 401 15.00 -3.33 -7.03
N THR A 402 14.35 -2.30 -6.47
CA THR A 402 14.90 -0.95 -6.33
C THR A 402 15.91 -0.86 -5.19
N PHE A 403 17.01 -0.13 -5.41
CA PHE A 403 18.03 0.19 -4.41
C PHE A 403 18.76 1.49 -4.76
N VAL A 404 19.53 2.02 -3.82
CA VAL A 404 20.32 3.25 -3.97
C VAL A 404 21.80 2.93 -4.13
N VAL A 405 22.44 3.54 -5.12
CA VAL A 405 23.91 3.60 -5.17
C VAL A 405 24.33 4.93 -4.55
N LYS A 406 25.13 4.85 -3.48
CA LYS A 406 25.66 6.00 -2.74
C LYS A 406 27.00 6.44 -3.34
N PRO A 407 27.45 7.69 -3.16
CA PRO A 407 28.78 8.08 -3.60
C PRO A 407 29.88 7.33 -2.87
N ALA A 408 31.03 7.21 -3.54
CA ALA A 408 32.27 6.92 -2.82
C ALA A 408 32.60 8.11 -1.91
N HIS A 409 33.02 7.84 -0.66
CA HIS A 409 33.34 8.89 0.31
C HIS A 409 34.30 9.98 -0.20
N ALA A 410 35.17 9.65 -1.16
CA ALA A 410 36.16 10.56 -1.72
C ALA A 410 35.67 11.39 -2.94
N ASP A 411 34.47 11.11 -3.46
CA ASP A 411 33.93 11.70 -4.70
C ASP A 411 32.48 12.17 -4.48
N ARG A 412 32.29 12.99 -3.45
CA ARG A 412 30.99 13.60 -3.12
C ARG A 412 30.75 14.85 -3.96
N SER A 413 29.48 15.18 -4.16
CA SER A 413 29.06 16.43 -4.78
C SER A 413 28.68 17.52 -3.76
N ASP A 414 28.18 18.65 -4.23
CA ASP A 414 27.69 19.75 -3.40
C ASP A 414 26.23 19.55 -2.92
N VAL A 415 25.51 18.54 -3.45
CA VAL A 415 24.08 18.31 -3.18
C VAL A 415 23.83 16.87 -2.78
N ALA A 416 23.18 16.68 -1.62
CA ALA A 416 22.64 15.40 -1.19
C ALA A 416 21.11 15.38 -1.33
N VAL A 417 20.56 14.26 -1.79
CA VAL A 417 19.11 14.00 -1.91
C VAL A 417 18.76 12.74 -1.11
N LEU A 418 17.67 12.79 -0.34
CA LEU A 418 17.20 11.67 0.46
C LEU A 418 16.10 10.89 -0.25
N ALA A 419 16.39 9.64 -0.63
CA ALA A 419 15.39 8.69 -1.09
C ALA A 419 14.52 8.20 0.08
N ASN A 420 13.19 8.26 -0.10
CA ASN A 420 12.20 8.06 0.98
C ASN A 420 11.92 6.57 1.26
N ALA A 421 12.98 5.78 1.48
CA ALA A 421 12.90 4.33 1.72
C ALA A 421 11.91 3.95 2.85
N ASN A 422 11.77 4.80 3.88
CA ASN A 422 10.79 4.59 4.94
C ASN A 422 9.35 4.69 4.45
N THR A 423 9.07 5.66 3.58
CA THR A 423 7.77 5.82 2.93
C THR A 423 7.53 4.68 1.95
N TRP A 424 8.54 4.28 1.16
CA TRP A 424 8.41 3.12 0.29
C TRP A 424 7.99 1.87 1.07
N LEU A 425 8.55 1.66 2.27
CA LEU A 425 8.17 0.58 3.17
C LEU A 425 6.76 0.74 3.76
N ALA A 426 6.40 1.94 4.23
CA ALA A 426 5.10 2.19 4.84
C ALA A 426 3.94 1.90 3.87
N TYR A 427 4.14 2.20 2.59
CA TYR A 427 3.19 1.94 1.50
C TYR A 427 3.36 0.54 0.88
N ASN A 428 4.28 -0.29 1.36
CA ASN A 428 4.47 -1.63 0.82
C ASN A 428 3.36 -2.59 1.29
N GLY A 429 2.34 -2.77 0.44
CA GLY A 429 1.25 -3.74 0.60
C GLY A 429 1.59 -5.18 0.19
N TRP A 430 2.81 -5.43 -0.31
CA TRP A 430 3.21 -6.78 -0.72
C TRP A 430 3.13 -7.75 0.45
N GLY A 431 2.53 -8.91 0.19
CA GLY A 431 2.30 -9.93 1.19
C GLY A 431 1.00 -9.78 1.97
N GLY A 432 0.23 -8.71 1.79
CA GLY A 432 -1.16 -8.66 2.30
C GLY A 432 -1.48 -7.42 3.14
N GLN A 433 -0.46 -6.73 3.63
CA GLN A 433 -0.61 -5.65 4.60
C GLN A 433 0.50 -4.62 4.42
N SER A 434 0.17 -3.38 4.72
CA SER A 434 1.07 -2.23 4.81
C SER A 434 0.88 -1.52 6.15
N LYS A 435 1.60 -0.42 6.40
CA LYS A 435 1.33 0.45 7.56
C LYS A 435 -0.10 1.02 7.54
N TYR A 436 -0.68 1.15 6.35
CA TYR A 436 -2.04 1.63 6.13
C TYR A 436 -3.13 0.56 6.36
N SER A 437 -2.74 -0.70 6.52
CA SER A 437 -3.58 -1.75 7.10
C SER A 437 -3.62 -1.71 8.64
N GLY A 438 -3.01 -0.68 9.24
CA GLY A 438 -3.04 -0.46 10.69
C GLY A 438 -1.85 -1.06 11.42
N LEU A 439 -0.87 -1.55 10.66
CA LEU A 439 0.31 -2.13 11.22
C LEU A 439 1.16 -1.08 11.95
N ALA A 440 1.69 -1.47 13.09
CA ALA A 440 2.70 -0.70 13.80
C ALA A 440 4.12 -1.15 13.45
N ARG A 441 4.29 -2.25 12.70
CA ARG A 441 5.62 -2.73 12.34
C ARG A 441 5.62 -3.43 10.99
N THR A 442 6.60 -3.09 10.15
CA THR A 442 6.78 -3.72 8.85
C THR A 442 8.25 -3.97 8.52
N SER A 443 8.54 -5.01 7.74
CA SER A 443 9.90 -5.41 7.34
C SER A 443 10.29 -4.93 5.94
N PHE A 444 11.55 -4.53 5.78
CA PHE A 444 12.21 -4.26 4.50
C PHE A 444 12.62 -5.54 3.76
N LEU A 445 12.68 -6.70 4.44
CA LEU A 445 13.16 -7.97 3.88
C LEU A 445 12.06 -8.68 3.07
N ARG A 446 11.41 -7.96 2.16
CA ARG A 446 10.34 -8.45 1.30
C ARG A 446 10.27 -7.64 0.01
N PRO A 447 9.74 -8.21 -1.09
CA PRO A 447 9.54 -7.47 -2.33
C PRO A 447 8.73 -6.19 -2.13
N MET A 448 9.02 -5.18 -2.94
CA MET A 448 8.44 -3.84 -2.85
C MET A 448 8.10 -3.29 -4.24
N PRO A 449 7.09 -3.86 -4.92
CA PRO A 449 6.75 -3.48 -6.30
C PRO A 449 6.27 -2.03 -6.43
N GLY A 450 5.69 -1.44 -5.37
CA GLY A 450 5.32 -0.02 -5.35
C GLY A 450 6.52 0.94 -5.46
N ALA A 451 7.71 0.50 -5.06
CA ALA A 451 8.95 1.28 -5.19
C ALA A 451 9.66 1.04 -6.52
N ALA A 452 9.08 0.26 -7.44
CA ALA A 452 9.64 0.13 -8.78
C ALA A 452 9.66 1.52 -9.48
N PRO A 453 10.69 1.83 -10.27
CA PRO A 453 10.86 3.16 -10.88
C PRO A 453 9.66 3.66 -11.69
N HIS A 454 8.84 2.74 -12.21
CA HIS A 454 7.78 2.99 -13.16
C HIS A 454 6.36 2.97 -12.57
N THR A 455 6.20 2.66 -11.28
CA THR A 455 4.88 2.31 -10.70
C THR A 455 4.23 3.50 -9.99
N ASP A 456 4.55 3.74 -8.72
CA ASP A 456 3.83 4.70 -7.90
C ASP A 456 4.43 6.11 -7.98
N MET A 457 3.64 7.05 -8.50
CA MET A 457 4.01 8.44 -8.78
C MET A 457 4.34 9.28 -7.54
N HIS A 458 4.16 8.77 -6.33
CA HIS A 458 4.56 9.43 -5.08
C HIS A 458 5.68 8.72 -4.30
N LEU A 459 6.18 7.59 -4.82
CA LEU A 459 7.36 6.89 -4.28
C LEU A 459 8.56 7.16 -5.19
N THR A 460 9.38 6.16 -5.49
CA THR A 460 10.55 6.23 -6.38
C THR A 460 10.28 6.99 -7.69
N ARG A 461 9.10 6.81 -8.30
CA ARG A 461 8.76 7.50 -9.56
C ARG A 461 8.70 9.02 -9.41
N GLY A 462 8.22 9.49 -8.26
CA GLY A 462 8.12 10.90 -7.90
C GLY A 462 9.51 11.53 -7.72
N GLU A 463 10.36 10.85 -6.96
CA GLU A 463 11.74 11.26 -6.67
C GLU A 463 12.59 11.38 -7.96
N LEU A 464 12.34 10.51 -8.94
CA LEU A 464 13.06 10.54 -10.23
C LEU A 464 12.88 11.84 -11.01
N TRP A 465 11.80 12.59 -10.80
CA TRP A 465 11.63 13.90 -11.45
C TRP A 465 12.52 14.97 -10.83
N VAL A 466 12.70 14.96 -9.51
CA VAL A 466 13.61 15.89 -8.82
C VAL A 466 15.04 15.55 -9.20
N LEU A 467 15.41 14.26 -9.13
CA LEU A 467 16.75 13.80 -9.53
C LEU A 467 17.04 14.08 -11.01
N GLY A 468 16.11 13.77 -11.90
CA GLY A 468 16.29 14.00 -13.33
C GLY A 468 16.36 15.49 -13.70
N TRP A 469 15.62 16.34 -12.98
CA TRP A 469 15.76 17.78 -13.14
C TRP A 469 17.15 18.27 -12.70
N LEU A 470 17.65 17.83 -11.53
CA LEU A 470 18.99 18.19 -11.04
C LEU A 470 20.08 17.83 -12.07
N GLU A 471 20.02 16.63 -12.62
CA GLU A 471 20.96 16.16 -13.66
C GLU A 471 20.82 16.98 -14.96
N ALA A 472 19.60 17.30 -15.37
CA ALA A 472 19.35 18.11 -16.56
C ALA A 472 19.84 19.57 -16.40
N GLN A 473 19.91 20.09 -15.18
CA GLN A 473 20.55 21.38 -14.86
C GLN A 473 22.09 21.29 -14.77
N GLY A 474 22.67 20.09 -14.89
CA GLY A 474 24.12 19.87 -14.87
C GLY A 474 24.70 19.58 -13.48
N HIS A 475 23.85 19.43 -12.45
CA HIS A 475 24.30 19.01 -11.12
C HIS A 475 24.49 17.49 -11.06
N ARG A 476 25.25 17.02 -10.06
CA ARG A 476 25.45 15.59 -9.77
C ARG A 476 24.91 15.28 -8.38
N PRO A 477 23.63 14.97 -8.19
CA PRO A 477 23.11 14.71 -6.85
C PRO A 477 23.68 13.40 -6.29
N ASP A 478 24.22 13.48 -5.07
CA ASP A 478 24.49 12.28 -4.28
C ASP A 478 23.16 11.81 -3.65
N VAL A 479 22.88 10.51 -3.69
CA VAL A 479 21.61 9.95 -3.19
C VAL A 479 21.88 9.03 -2.01
N TYR A 480 21.08 9.17 -0.96
CA TYR A 480 21.13 8.38 0.27
C TYR A 480 19.73 7.91 0.64
N THR A 481 19.61 6.76 1.29
CA THR A 481 18.34 6.36 1.91
C THR A 481 18.15 7.07 3.25
N ASP A 482 16.91 7.10 3.73
CA ASP A 482 16.60 7.49 5.11
C ASP A 482 17.43 6.73 6.17
N ILE A 483 17.73 5.45 5.91
CA ILE A 483 18.54 4.59 6.79
C ILE A 483 19.99 5.09 6.84
N ASP A 484 20.54 5.51 5.70
CA ASP A 484 21.88 6.10 5.65
C ASP A 484 21.94 7.43 6.40
N PHE A 485 20.89 8.25 6.29
CA PHE A 485 20.83 9.52 7.01
C PHE A 485 20.63 9.33 8.52
N HIS A 486 19.89 8.31 8.95
CA HIS A 486 19.79 7.91 10.35
C HIS A 486 21.13 7.46 10.94
N ASN A 487 21.93 6.74 10.15
CA ASN A 487 23.21 6.16 10.60
C ASN A 487 24.43 7.09 10.45
N ASP A 488 24.21 8.38 10.16
CA ASP A 488 25.28 9.32 9.81
C ASP A 488 26.14 8.89 8.59
N GLY A 489 25.61 8.00 7.75
CA GLY A 489 26.23 7.60 6.48
C GLY A 489 26.20 8.72 5.44
N CYS A 490 25.17 9.57 5.51
CA CYS A 490 25.14 10.88 4.89
C CYS A 490 25.61 11.93 5.91
N ASP A 491 26.89 12.29 5.88
CA ASP A 491 27.42 13.44 6.63
C ASP A 491 26.97 14.74 5.94
N ALA A 492 25.75 15.18 6.26
CA ALA A 492 25.11 16.33 5.64
C ALA A 492 25.96 17.61 5.72
N GLY A 493 26.81 17.75 6.75
CA GLY A 493 27.70 18.90 6.91
C GLY A 493 28.73 19.08 5.80
N GLN A 494 28.90 18.08 4.92
CA GLN A 494 29.77 18.17 3.75
C GLN A 494 29.07 18.73 2.50
N TYR A 495 27.75 18.93 2.56
CA TYR A 495 26.93 19.34 1.42
C TYR A 495 26.47 20.79 1.58
N SER A 496 26.62 21.57 0.51
CA SER A 496 26.09 22.92 0.41
C SER A 496 24.57 22.95 0.53
N CYS A 497 23.90 21.92 0.00
CA CYS A 497 22.45 21.79 0.05
C CYS A 497 22.02 20.35 0.34
N LEU A 498 21.10 20.19 1.30
CA LEU A 498 20.34 18.96 1.53
C LEU A 498 18.94 19.11 0.92
N ILE A 499 18.57 18.18 0.05
CA ILE A 499 17.24 18.13 -0.57
C ILE A 499 16.44 16.99 0.07
N VAL A 500 15.25 17.34 0.57
CA VAL A 500 14.24 16.39 1.02
C VAL A 500 13.05 16.49 0.07
N ASP A 501 12.89 15.49 -0.78
CA ASP A 501 11.77 15.26 -1.68
C ASP A 501 11.10 13.93 -1.30
N THR A 502 10.26 13.31 -2.12
CA THR A 502 9.02 13.89 -2.64
C THR A 502 7.87 13.66 -1.64
N HIS A 503 7.97 12.60 -0.84
CA HIS A 503 7.00 12.22 0.19
C HIS A 503 7.74 11.67 1.45
N PRO A 504 8.48 12.51 2.20
CA PRO A 504 9.28 12.11 3.35
C PRO A 504 8.42 12.02 4.62
N GLU A 505 7.36 11.19 4.58
CA GLU A 505 6.33 11.10 5.63
C GLU A 505 6.84 10.53 6.96
N TYR A 506 7.76 9.55 6.90
CA TYR A 506 8.20 8.78 8.06
C TYR A 506 9.68 8.96 8.38
N TRP A 507 9.95 9.59 9.52
CA TRP A 507 11.30 9.90 9.96
C TRP A 507 11.57 9.34 11.36
N THR A 508 12.85 9.05 11.63
CA THR A 508 13.29 8.78 13.00
C THR A 508 13.64 10.08 13.72
N THR A 509 13.62 10.10 15.05
CA THR A 509 14.07 11.28 15.80
C THR A 509 15.54 11.62 15.54
N GLN A 510 16.37 10.61 15.27
CA GLN A 510 17.78 10.81 14.91
C GLN A 510 17.93 11.57 13.59
N MET A 511 17.13 11.24 12.57
CA MET A 511 17.15 11.99 11.30
C MET A 511 16.72 13.44 11.50
N TYR A 512 15.69 13.69 12.32
CA TYR A 512 15.31 15.05 12.70
C TYR A 512 16.48 15.79 13.35
N ASP A 513 17.16 15.16 14.32
CA ASP A 513 18.32 15.75 15.01
C ASP A 513 19.47 16.05 14.05
N ASN A 514 19.72 15.15 13.09
CA ASN A 514 20.75 15.33 12.07
C ASN A 514 20.44 16.52 11.14
N ALA A 515 19.19 16.68 10.71
CA ALA A 515 18.77 17.82 9.91
C ALA A 515 18.84 19.15 10.68
N ALA A 516 18.43 19.15 11.96
CA ALA A 516 18.55 20.32 12.83
C ALA A 516 20.02 20.73 13.03
N ALA A 517 20.90 19.76 13.31
CA ALA A 517 22.33 20.00 13.46
C ALA A 517 22.98 20.53 12.17
N TYR A 518 22.56 20.02 11.02
CA TYR A 518 23.01 20.51 9.70
C TYR A 518 22.66 22.00 9.50
N LEU A 519 21.42 22.39 9.79
CA LEU A 519 20.97 23.78 9.69
C LEU A 519 21.65 24.70 10.71
N ASP A 520 21.84 24.23 11.95
CA ASP A 520 22.58 24.95 13.00
C ASP A 520 24.04 25.19 12.62
N ALA A 521 24.63 24.29 11.82
CA ALA A 521 25.98 24.40 11.29
C ALA A 521 26.09 25.29 10.02
N GLY A 522 24.98 25.89 9.57
CA GLY A 522 24.95 26.79 8.42
C GLY A 522 24.61 26.12 7.10
N GLY A 523 24.14 24.87 7.12
CA GLY A 523 23.62 24.18 5.94
C GLY A 523 22.36 24.82 5.37
N SER A 524 22.08 24.56 4.09
CA SER A 524 20.85 25.01 3.42
C SER A 524 19.97 23.81 3.06
N LEU A 525 18.68 23.90 3.34
CA LEU A 525 17.73 22.82 3.08
C LEU A 525 16.67 23.23 2.06
N VAL A 526 16.44 22.34 1.10
CA VAL A 526 15.32 22.44 0.16
C VAL A 526 14.36 21.29 0.46
N TYR A 527 13.15 21.63 0.85
CA TYR A 527 12.03 20.72 0.99
C TYR A 527 11.13 20.89 -0.24
N ILE A 528 11.04 19.88 -1.10
CA ILE A 528 10.15 19.88 -2.29
C ILE A 528 9.24 18.66 -2.25
N ALA A 529 8.30 18.71 -1.31
CA ALA A 529 7.50 17.57 -0.94
C ALA A 529 6.20 18.01 -0.25
N GLY A 530 5.31 17.05 0.00
CA GLY A 530 4.16 17.21 0.86
C GLY A 530 4.20 16.21 2.01
N ASN A 531 3.48 16.51 3.08
CA ASN A 531 3.35 15.66 4.26
C ASN A 531 4.69 15.23 4.85
N GLY A 532 5.63 16.18 4.94
CA GLY A 532 6.99 15.89 5.33
C GLY A 532 7.21 15.86 6.84
N ILE A 533 8.06 14.95 7.29
CA ILE A 533 8.47 14.83 8.70
C ILE A 533 7.22 14.70 9.59
N PHE A 534 6.28 13.87 9.14
CA PHE A 534 4.93 13.82 9.65
C PHE A 534 4.81 12.89 10.86
N GLU A 535 5.10 11.60 10.66
CA GLU A 535 5.06 10.59 11.69
C GLU A 535 6.45 10.11 12.09
N VAL A 536 6.66 9.98 13.40
CA VAL A 536 7.84 9.35 13.96
C VAL A 536 7.78 7.83 13.76
N GLY A 537 8.91 7.26 13.36
CA GLY A 537 9.15 5.83 13.46
C GLY A 537 10.51 5.51 14.07
N GLU A 538 10.74 4.24 14.32
CA GLU A 538 11.98 3.70 14.88
C GLU A 538 12.39 2.45 14.10
N TYR A 539 13.68 2.28 13.85
CA TYR A 539 14.17 1.02 13.31
C TYR A 539 14.32 -0.03 14.42
N ASP A 540 14.19 -1.30 14.05
CA ASP A 540 14.68 -2.37 14.91
C ASP A 540 16.22 -2.37 14.98
N ASN A 541 16.80 -3.17 15.88
CA ASN A 541 18.25 -3.21 16.07
C ASN A 541 19.01 -3.67 14.82
N ALA A 542 18.42 -4.52 13.98
CA ALA A 542 19.03 -4.95 12.72
C ALA A 542 18.75 -3.98 11.56
N GLN A 543 17.91 -2.97 11.78
CA GLN A 543 17.42 -2.01 10.79
C GLN A 543 16.70 -2.64 9.60
N THR A 544 16.22 -3.87 9.77
CA THR A 544 15.48 -4.64 8.77
C THR A 544 13.96 -4.44 8.89
N GLU A 545 13.51 -3.71 9.90
CA GLU A 545 12.13 -3.37 10.17
C GLU A 545 12.00 -1.90 10.61
N MET A 546 10.84 -1.31 10.34
CA MET A 546 10.45 -0.02 10.90
C MET A 546 9.21 -0.19 11.78
N ILE A 547 9.23 0.49 12.92
CA ILE A 547 8.17 0.57 13.93
C ILE A 547 7.48 1.92 13.76
N PHE A 548 6.20 1.89 13.43
CA PHE A 548 5.28 3.02 13.31
C PHE A 548 4.34 3.08 14.51
N ARG A 549 3.53 4.14 14.61
CA ARG A 549 2.43 4.26 15.60
C ARG A 549 2.90 4.00 17.04
N LEU A 550 4.14 4.36 17.34
CA LEU A 550 4.78 4.10 18.65
C LEU A 550 4.75 2.62 19.06
N GLY A 551 4.70 1.71 18.09
CA GLY A 551 4.63 0.25 18.30
C GLY A 551 3.25 -0.29 18.67
N ILE A 552 2.19 0.51 18.57
CA ILE A 552 0.83 0.12 18.93
C ILE A 552 0.03 -0.28 17.67
N GLU A 553 -0.22 -1.57 17.50
CA GLU A 553 -1.03 -2.11 16.40
C GLU A 553 -2.44 -1.50 16.40
N GLY A 554 -2.86 -0.94 15.26
CA GLY A 554 -4.11 -0.18 15.15
C GLY A 554 -4.15 1.12 15.98
N GLY A 555 -3.02 1.56 16.55
CA GLY A 555 -2.90 2.78 17.33
C GLY A 555 -3.20 4.04 16.51
N PRO A 556 -3.70 5.11 17.14
CA PRO A 556 -3.98 6.38 16.47
C PRO A 556 -2.72 6.96 15.82
N ARG A 557 -2.81 7.39 14.55
CA ARG A 557 -1.69 8.00 13.83
C ARG A 557 -1.29 9.33 14.47
N GLU A 558 -2.29 10.09 14.94
CA GLU A 558 -2.12 11.42 15.50
C GLU A 558 -1.24 11.46 16.77
N ASP A 559 -1.05 10.32 17.46
CA ASP A 559 -0.15 10.20 18.62
C ASP A 559 1.32 10.09 18.20
N ALA A 560 1.58 9.61 16.98
CA ALA A 560 2.92 9.44 16.43
C ALA A 560 3.41 10.67 15.65
N LEU A 561 2.67 11.79 15.64
CA LEU A 561 3.12 12.99 14.94
C LEU A 561 4.37 13.57 15.60
N PHE A 562 5.33 14.03 14.80
CA PHE A 562 6.56 14.64 15.30
C PHE A 562 6.31 15.79 16.30
N ARG A 563 5.29 16.61 16.03
CA ARG A 563 4.87 17.67 16.95
C ARG A 563 4.32 17.21 18.31
N GLN A 564 3.88 15.95 18.45
CA GLN A 564 3.54 15.36 19.77
C GLN A 564 4.79 15.15 20.63
N LEU A 565 5.95 14.95 20.01
CA LEU A 565 7.22 14.75 20.68
C LEU A 565 7.96 16.07 20.99
N GLY A 566 7.32 17.22 20.77
CA GLY A 566 7.97 18.52 20.90
C GLY A 566 9.02 18.79 19.81
N ARG A 567 8.94 18.07 18.69
CA ARG A 567 9.83 18.18 17.52
C ARG A 567 9.04 18.59 16.28
N PRO A 568 8.35 19.73 16.28
CA PRO A 568 7.43 20.04 15.20
C PRO A 568 8.14 20.36 13.89
N GLU A 569 7.64 19.80 12.81
CA GLU A 569 8.11 19.98 11.45
C GLU A 569 8.18 21.47 11.03
N ARG A 570 7.19 22.30 11.37
CA ARG A 570 7.23 23.76 11.06
C ARG A 570 8.46 24.46 11.61
N SER A 571 8.98 24.05 12.75
CA SER A 571 10.18 24.67 13.33
C SER A 571 11.46 24.28 12.59
N LEU A 572 11.42 23.20 11.81
CA LEU A 572 12.56 22.70 11.03
C LEU A 572 12.46 23.05 9.53
N ILE A 573 11.28 22.91 8.93
CA ILE A 573 11.04 23.07 7.49
C ILE A 573 10.11 24.24 7.14
N GLY A 574 9.60 25.01 8.11
CA GLY A 574 8.76 26.19 7.88
C GLY A 574 7.29 25.92 7.57
N VAL A 575 6.94 24.71 7.14
CA VAL A 575 5.58 24.26 6.82
C VAL A 575 5.20 22.97 7.56
N ALA A 576 3.92 22.66 7.60
CA ALA A 576 3.38 21.41 8.13
C ALA A 576 2.18 20.96 7.31
N THR A 577 1.91 19.65 7.27
CA THR A 577 0.73 19.08 6.62
C THR A 577 -0.54 19.81 7.03
N GLU A 578 -1.24 20.35 6.03
CA GLU A 578 -2.55 20.98 6.15
C GLU A 578 -3.63 19.94 5.96
N ARG A 579 -3.56 19.24 4.82
CA ARG A 579 -4.57 18.26 4.41
C ARG A 579 -4.08 17.36 3.29
N CYS A 580 -4.70 16.19 3.22
CA CYS A 580 -4.44 15.17 2.21
C CYS A 580 -5.60 15.06 1.21
N GLY A 581 -5.40 14.36 0.10
CA GLY A 581 -6.40 14.21 -0.96
C GLY A 581 -6.79 15.52 -1.66
N VAL A 582 -5.83 16.41 -1.93
CA VAL A 582 -6.05 17.70 -2.63
C VAL A 582 -6.03 17.52 -4.16
N PRO A 583 -7.09 17.84 -4.93
CA PRO A 583 -7.16 17.53 -6.36
C PRO A 583 -6.17 18.31 -7.26
N GLY A 584 -5.70 19.46 -6.81
CA GLY A 584 -4.61 20.20 -7.44
C GLY A 584 -4.96 21.58 -7.99
N SER A 585 -4.06 22.52 -7.75
CA SER A 585 -4.12 23.92 -8.17
C SER A 585 -2.74 24.45 -8.61
N PRO A 586 -2.67 25.52 -9.42
CA PRO A 586 -1.42 26.25 -9.57
C PRO A 586 -1.08 27.02 -8.28
N PHE A 587 0.18 27.44 -8.16
CA PHE A 587 0.61 28.42 -7.16
C PHE A 587 0.36 29.84 -7.66
N VAL A 588 0.07 30.76 -6.73
CA VAL A 588 -0.08 32.21 -6.95
C VAL A 588 1.06 32.93 -6.24
N VAL A 589 1.86 33.69 -6.98
CA VAL A 589 3.02 34.42 -6.46
C VAL A 589 2.59 35.50 -5.46
N GLN A 590 3.22 35.53 -4.28
CA GLN A 590 2.97 36.50 -3.21
C GLN A 590 4.13 37.50 -3.02
N ALA A 591 5.37 37.09 -3.27
CA ALA A 591 6.58 37.89 -3.03
C ALA A 591 7.55 37.83 -4.23
N ALA A 592 7.10 38.33 -5.39
CA ALA A 592 7.85 38.33 -6.66
C ALA A 592 9.17 39.12 -6.62
N ASP A 593 9.33 40.03 -5.66
CA ASP A 593 10.57 40.78 -5.41
C ASP A 593 11.62 40.00 -4.62
N HIS A 594 11.27 38.82 -4.10
CA HIS A 594 12.23 37.93 -3.44
C HIS A 594 13.32 37.47 -4.42
N PRO A 595 14.61 37.42 -4.02
CA PRO A 595 15.71 37.04 -4.91
C PRO A 595 15.53 35.71 -5.63
N LEU A 596 14.82 34.75 -5.02
CA LEU A 596 14.54 33.45 -5.64
C LEU A 596 13.66 33.53 -6.89
N PHE A 597 12.89 34.61 -7.11
CA PHE A 597 12.15 34.82 -8.35
C PHE A 597 12.96 35.58 -9.41
N ALA A 598 14.21 35.95 -9.15
CA ALA A 598 15.03 36.68 -10.11
C ALA A 598 15.13 35.93 -11.46
N GLY A 599 14.90 36.65 -12.56
CA GLY A 599 14.96 36.08 -13.91
C GLY A 599 13.76 35.23 -14.33
N THR A 600 12.80 34.95 -13.45
CA THR A 600 11.58 34.17 -13.80
C THR A 600 10.53 35.01 -14.55
N GLY A 601 10.56 36.34 -14.39
CA GLY A 601 9.66 37.27 -15.07
C GLY A 601 8.27 37.42 -14.43
N VAL A 602 8.02 36.80 -13.27
CA VAL A 602 6.72 36.85 -12.60
C VAL A 602 6.51 38.12 -11.78
N SER A 603 5.25 38.45 -11.54
CA SER A 603 4.75 39.50 -10.65
C SER A 603 3.82 38.92 -9.59
N ASN A 604 3.57 39.66 -8.50
CA ASN A 604 2.57 39.26 -7.51
C ASN A 604 1.20 39.05 -8.15
N GLY A 605 0.57 37.91 -7.87
CA GLY A 605 -0.71 37.50 -8.45
C GLY A 605 -0.59 36.64 -9.71
N ASP A 606 0.59 36.53 -10.33
CA ASP A 606 0.81 35.60 -11.42
C ASP A 606 0.72 34.15 -10.92
N ILE A 607 0.32 33.25 -11.82
CA ILE A 607 0.20 31.83 -11.53
C ILE A 607 1.29 31.02 -12.24
N PHE A 608 1.71 29.92 -11.62
CA PHE A 608 2.62 28.95 -12.20
C PHE A 608 2.34 27.54 -11.64
N GLY A 609 2.85 26.50 -12.30
CA GLY A 609 2.59 25.12 -11.95
C GLY A 609 1.17 24.66 -12.30
N ASP A 610 0.58 25.22 -13.37
CA ASP A 610 -0.77 24.85 -13.86
C ASP A 610 -0.80 23.52 -14.65
N SER A 611 0.36 22.87 -14.78
CA SER A 611 0.53 21.52 -15.33
C SER A 611 1.76 20.86 -14.70
N GLY A 612 1.78 19.53 -14.68
CA GLY A 612 2.84 18.73 -14.10
C GLY A 612 2.62 17.25 -14.38
N LEU A 613 3.62 16.43 -14.02
CA LEU A 613 3.67 15.02 -14.40
C LEU A 613 2.96 14.08 -13.40
N ASN A 614 2.60 14.55 -12.20
CA ASN A 614 1.86 13.78 -11.18
C ASN A 614 0.35 13.67 -11.51
N THR A 615 -0.06 12.83 -12.45
CA THR A 615 -1.45 12.78 -12.97
C THR A 615 -2.38 11.73 -12.34
N GLY A 616 -1.99 11.06 -11.25
CA GLY A 616 -2.80 10.05 -10.55
C GLY A 616 -4.09 10.57 -9.92
N PHE A 617 -3.99 11.51 -8.97
CA PHE A 617 -5.16 12.13 -8.34
C PHE A 617 -5.36 13.57 -8.86
N GLY A 618 -6.46 13.81 -9.58
CA GLY A 618 -6.78 15.14 -10.08
C GLY A 618 -6.06 15.53 -11.38
N ASN A 619 -5.45 16.72 -11.43
CA ASN A 619 -5.14 17.40 -12.71
C ASN A 619 -3.64 17.60 -13.02
N GLY A 620 -2.73 17.03 -12.22
CA GLY A 620 -1.29 17.16 -12.44
C GLY A 620 -0.65 18.47 -11.99
N LYS A 621 -1.38 19.36 -11.31
CA LYS A 621 -0.88 20.69 -10.93
C LYS A 621 0.06 20.65 -9.71
N ALA A 622 0.86 21.71 -9.57
CA ALA A 622 2.00 21.76 -8.64
C ALA A 622 1.64 21.81 -7.16
N SER A 623 0.44 22.27 -6.78
CA SER A 623 -0.04 22.28 -5.39
C SER A 623 -1.16 21.25 -5.23
N ALA A 624 -0.83 19.98 -4.93
CA ALA A 624 -1.80 18.89 -4.90
C ALA A 624 -1.39 17.70 -4.02
N TRP A 625 -2.33 16.77 -3.89
CA TRP A 625 -2.32 15.49 -3.17
C TRP A 625 -2.19 15.67 -1.68
N GLU A 626 -1.02 16.06 -1.20
CA GLU A 626 -0.78 16.38 0.20
C GLU A 626 -0.03 17.71 0.24
N VAL A 627 -0.61 18.67 0.96
CA VAL A 627 -0.17 20.06 0.92
C VAL A 627 0.18 20.54 2.32
N ASP A 628 1.23 21.35 2.40
CA ASP A 628 1.79 21.83 3.64
C ASP A 628 1.75 23.36 3.69
N THR A 629 1.44 23.91 4.86
CA THR A 629 1.26 25.36 5.06
C THR A 629 2.01 25.86 6.30
N SER A 630 2.37 27.14 6.28
CA SER A 630 2.96 27.84 7.42
C SER A 630 1.91 28.27 8.44
N ASN A 631 0.62 28.38 8.07
CA ASN A 631 -0.42 28.97 8.92
C ASN A 631 -1.69 28.10 9.06
N GLY A 632 -1.50 26.77 9.05
CA GLY A 632 -2.56 25.76 9.04
C GLY A 632 -2.86 25.06 10.37
N PRO A 633 -3.29 23.78 10.35
CA PRO A 633 -3.40 22.88 11.50
C PRO A 633 -2.14 22.88 12.38
N GLY A 634 -0.95 23.00 11.80
CA GLY A 634 0.29 23.17 12.58
C GLY A 634 0.31 24.43 13.47
N SER A 635 -0.38 25.50 13.07
CA SER A 635 -0.50 26.76 13.83
C SER A 635 -1.61 26.73 14.88
N THR A 636 -2.49 25.73 14.82
CA THR A 636 -3.64 25.57 15.70
C THR A 636 -3.57 24.23 16.44
N SER A 637 -4.58 23.94 17.26
CA SER A 637 -4.59 22.72 18.06
C SER A 637 -5.41 21.62 17.37
N THR A 638 -5.22 21.43 16.06
CA THR A 638 -6.03 20.51 15.25
C THR A 638 -5.17 19.57 14.43
N ALA A 639 -5.66 18.34 14.23
CA ALA A 639 -5.08 17.42 13.27
C ALA A 639 -5.29 17.90 11.81
N PRO A 640 -4.37 17.60 10.90
CA PRO A 640 -4.57 17.78 9.46
C PRO A 640 -5.82 17.09 8.92
N ALA A 641 -6.47 17.70 7.94
CA ALA A 641 -7.72 17.19 7.38
C ALA A 641 -7.47 16.07 6.36
N ASP A 642 -8.42 15.13 6.24
CA ASP A 642 -8.45 14.07 5.22
C ASP A 642 -7.22 13.12 5.19
N CYS A 643 -6.31 13.21 6.17
CA CYS A 643 -5.08 12.40 6.27
C CYS A 643 -5.26 11.10 7.08
N ALA A 644 -6.45 10.49 7.04
CA ALA A 644 -6.80 9.26 7.76
C ALA A 644 -6.47 9.29 9.28
N MET A 645 -6.71 10.43 9.93
CA MET A 645 -6.55 10.63 11.38
C MET A 645 -7.91 10.83 12.07
N SER A 646 -7.97 10.53 13.37
CA SER A 646 -9.16 10.86 14.15
C SER A 646 -9.11 12.34 14.58
N PRO A 647 -10.26 13.04 14.70
CA PRO A 647 -10.30 14.41 15.22
C PRO A 647 -9.81 14.45 16.67
N ARG A 648 -8.60 15.00 16.90
CA ARG A 648 -8.01 15.20 18.23
C ARG A 648 -7.18 16.48 18.29
N ASP A 649 -6.91 16.92 19.52
CA ASP A 649 -6.01 18.02 19.80
C ASP A 649 -4.57 17.59 19.50
N VAL A 650 -3.93 18.26 18.54
CA VAL A 650 -2.51 18.11 18.24
C VAL A 650 -1.79 19.39 18.69
N PRO A 651 -0.59 19.32 19.30
CA PRO A 651 0.14 20.52 19.72
C PRO A 651 0.42 21.49 18.57
N ARG A 652 0.37 22.78 18.89
CA ARG A 652 0.82 23.84 18.00
C ARG A 652 2.33 23.80 17.85
N SER A 653 2.80 24.18 16.68
CA SER A 653 4.21 24.39 16.40
C SER A 653 4.56 25.87 16.24
N THR A 654 5.80 26.21 16.56
CA THR A 654 6.31 27.58 16.41
C THR A 654 6.88 27.76 15.01
N LEU A 655 6.62 28.90 14.38
CA LEU A 655 7.24 29.26 13.10
C LEU A 655 8.65 29.81 13.30
N PRO A 656 9.57 29.52 12.37
CA PRO A 656 10.84 30.21 12.27
C PRO A 656 10.63 31.72 12.11
N GLY A 657 11.50 32.49 12.76
CA GLY A 657 11.48 33.95 12.63
C GLY A 657 11.90 34.38 11.23
N GLY A 658 11.25 35.42 10.69
CA GLY A 658 11.61 35.97 9.38
C GLY A 658 11.09 35.18 8.18
N LEU A 659 10.25 34.17 8.40
CA LEU A 659 9.65 33.40 7.31
C LEU A 659 8.80 34.27 6.38
N VAL A 660 9.00 34.05 5.08
CA VAL A 660 8.28 34.70 3.98
C VAL A 660 7.51 33.64 3.21
N VAL A 661 6.23 33.91 2.92
CA VAL A 661 5.44 33.11 1.98
C VAL A 661 5.67 33.65 0.58
N LEU A 662 6.33 32.86 -0.27
CA LEU A 662 6.70 33.20 -1.63
C LEU A 662 5.54 33.00 -2.62
N ALA A 663 4.78 31.93 -2.45
CA ALA A 663 3.61 31.60 -3.27
C ALA A 663 2.60 30.74 -2.49
N VAL A 664 1.33 30.76 -2.89
CA VAL A 664 0.26 29.97 -2.28
C VAL A 664 -0.56 29.24 -3.33
N GLY A 665 -0.87 27.97 -3.10
CA GLY A 665 -1.77 27.19 -3.95
C GLY A 665 -3.18 27.76 -3.88
N GLN A 666 -3.85 27.86 -5.03
CA GLN A 666 -5.23 28.37 -5.05
C GLN A 666 -6.15 27.50 -4.18
N PRO A 667 -6.97 28.10 -3.31
CA PRO A 667 -7.88 27.34 -2.48
C PRO A 667 -8.98 26.68 -3.32
N ASP A 668 -9.47 25.54 -2.83
CA ASP A 668 -10.65 24.87 -3.35
C ASP A 668 -11.82 24.99 -2.36
N ALA A 669 -12.94 24.33 -2.65
CA ALA A 669 -14.12 24.35 -1.79
C ALA A 669 -13.88 23.74 -0.39
N ARG A 670 -12.79 22.98 -0.20
CA ARG A 670 -12.47 22.27 1.04
C ARG A 670 -11.37 22.94 1.87
N GLY A 671 -10.65 23.93 1.33
CA GLY A 671 -9.54 24.56 2.05
C GLY A 671 -8.45 25.14 1.16
N VAL A 672 -7.29 25.45 1.75
CA VAL A 672 -6.14 26.09 1.09
C VAL A 672 -5.27 25.09 0.31
N GLY A 673 -4.54 25.57 -0.69
CA GLY A 673 -3.45 24.80 -1.31
C GLY A 673 -2.18 24.83 -0.46
N GLY A 674 -1.10 24.26 -0.99
CA GLY A 674 0.22 24.29 -0.35
C GLY A 674 0.86 25.65 -0.41
N GLU A 675 1.88 25.89 0.41
CA GLU A 675 2.65 27.13 0.39
C GLU A 675 4.09 26.88 -0.06
N ILE A 676 4.64 27.84 -0.80
CA ILE A 676 6.08 27.98 -0.96
C ILE A 676 6.57 29.00 0.05
N THR A 677 7.46 28.59 0.95
CA THR A 677 7.99 29.44 2.02
C THR A 677 9.50 29.44 2.06
N TYR A 678 10.07 30.53 2.57
CA TYR A 678 11.50 30.71 2.70
C TYR A 678 11.83 31.38 4.02
N TYR A 679 12.91 30.97 4.68
CA TYR A 679 13.52 31.74 5.77
C TYR A 679 15.03 31.54 5.83
N ASP A 680 15.73 32.58 6.27
CA ASP A 680 17.15 32.49 6.62
C ASP A 680 17.30 31.79 7.98
N HIS A 681 18.07 30.70 8.01
CA HIS A 681 18.30 29.96 9.24
C HIS A 681 19.32 30.73 10.11
N PRO A 682 19.11 30.84 11.45
CA PRO A 682 20.07 31.52 12.34
C PRO A 682 21.51 30.98 12.29
N GLY A 683 21.70 29.74 11.85
CA GLY A 683 23.01 29.11 11.63
C GLY A 683 23.76 29.64 10.40
N GLY A 684 23.10 30.35 9.49
CA GLY A 684 23.72 31.04 8.35
C GLY A 684 23.29 30.58 6.96
N GLY A 685 22.71 29.38 6.85
CA GLY A 685 22.07 28.90 5.62
C GLY A 685 20.61 29.34 5.52
N PHE A 686 19.81 28.64 4.73
CA PHE A 686 18.37 28.91 4.59
C PHE A 686 17.54 27.63 4.50
N VAL A 687 16.23 27.78 4.63
CA VAL A 687 15.27 26.73 4.29
C VAL A 687 14.28 27.26 3.27
N LEU A 688 14.17 26.55 2.15
CA LEU A 688 13.12 26.71 1.15
C LEU A 688 12.18 25.50 1.22
N ALA A 689 10.89 25.73 1.42
CA ALA A 689 9.89 24.68 1.42
C ALA A 689 8.85 24.93 0.33
N VAL A 690 8.70 23.99 -0.60
CA VAL A 690 7.62 23.89 -1.57
C VAL A 690 6.67 22.82 -1.06
N GLY A 691 5.68 23.22 -0.26
CA GLY A 691 4.78 22.35 0.50
C GLY A 691 3.71 21.65 -0.34
N SER A 692 4.12 20.79 -1.27
CA SER A 692 3.24 19.99 -2.11
C SER A 692 3.94 18.73 -2.62
N LEU A 693 3.26 17.60 -2.48
CA LEU A 693 3.74 16.29 -2.95
C LEU A 693 3.93 16.26 -4.48
N THR A 694 3.11 17.00 -5.24
CA THR A 694 3.18 17.02 -6.71
C THR A 694 4.16 18.04 -7.30
N ALA A 695 4.92 18.74 -6.45
CA ALA A 695 5.85 19.76 -6.89
C ALA A 695 6.97 19.19 -7.77
N GLY A 696 7.49 18.00 -7.45
CA GLY A 696 8.57 17.34 -8.20
C GLY A 696 8.23 17.12 -9.68
N GLY A 697 7.05 16.57 -10.00
CA GLY A 697 6.65 16.39 -11.40
C GLY A 697 6.32 17.69 -12.13
N SER A 698 6.05 18.79 -11.40
CA SER A 698 5.85 20.11 -11.99
C SER A 698 7.18 20.85 -12.21
N LEU A 699 8.18 20.60 -11.37
CA LEU A 699 9.52 21.18 -11.45
C LEU A 699 10.14 20.97 -12.85
N VAL A 700 9.90 19.80 -13.43
CA VAL A 700 10.44 19.38 -14.73
C VAL A 700 9.84 20.16 -15.91
N VAL A 701 8.61 20.66 -15.79
CA VAL A 701 7.86 21.23 -16.92
C VAL A 701 7.51 22.71 -16.76
N ASP A 702 7.54 23.24 -15.53
CA ASP A 702 7.21 24.63 -15.25
C ASP A 702 8.47 25.51 -15.15
N PRO A 703 8.62 26.54 -16.00
CA PRO A 703 9.82 27.36 -16.05
C PRO A 703 9.99 28.27 -14.82
N VAL A 704 8.90 28.66 -14.14
CA VAL A 704 8.97 29.51 -12.95
C VAL A 704 9.48 28.68 -11.77
N LEU A 705 8.93 27.48 -11.58
CA LEU A 705 9.39 26.57 -10.54
C LEU A 705 10.84 26.09 -10.78
N THR A 706 11.20 25.80 -12.04
CA THR A 706 12.60 25.55 -12.44
C THR A 706 13.51 26.72 -12.07
N GLY A 707 13.15 27.96 -12.45
CA GLY A 707 13.97 29.14 -12.16
C GLY A 707 14.11 29.41 -10.67
N LEU A 708 13.02 29.26 -9.91
CA LEU A 708 13.02 29.39 -8.45
C LEU A 708 13.97 28.39 -7.79
N MET A 709 13.90 27.12 -8.20
CA MET A 709 14.79 26.10 -7.65
C MET A 709 16.25 26.31 -8.06
N ALA A 710 16.53 26.68 -9.31
CA ALA A 710 17.90 26.99 -9.74
C ALA A 710 18.52 28.13 -8.93
N ASN A 711 17.75 29.19 -8.66
CA ASN A 711 18.19 30.31 -7.82
C ASN A 711 18.45 29.87 -6.37
N ALA A 712 17.64 28.94 -5.83
CA ALA A 712 17.85 28.41 -4.49
C ALA A 712 19.15 27.61 -4.39
N LEU A 713 19.42 26.71 -5.35
CA LEU A 713 20.67 25.94 -5.38
C LEU A 713 21.89 26.86 -5.54
N GLN A 714 21.80 27.87 -6.40
CA GLN A 714 22.85 28.87 -6.55
C GLN A 714 23.10 29.62 -5.23
N GLN A 715 22.04 30.01 -4.52
CA GLN A 715 22.15 30.68 -3.23
C GLN A 715 22.76 29.78 -2.15
N ALA A 716 22.50 28.47 -2.21
CA ALA A 716 23.12 27.48 -1.32
C ALA A 716 24.61 27.28 -1.62
N GLY A 717 25.11 27.78 -2.75
CA GLY A 717 26.51 27.62 -3.16
C GLY A 717 26.77 26.31 -3.90
N VAL A 718 25.75 25.72 -4.52
CA VAL A 718 25.88 24.56 -5.40
C VAL A 718 26.51 25.01 -6.73
N SER A 719 27.57 24.32 -7.15
CA SER A 719 28.33 24.66 -8.36
C SER A 719 27.82 24.05 -9.67
#